data_AF-A0A6J7F6X0-F1
#
_entry.id   AF-A0A6J7F6X0-F1
#
_cell.length_a   1.000
_cell.length_b   1.000
_cell.length_c   1.000
_cell.angle_alpha   90.00
_cell.angle_beta   90.00
_cell.angle_gamma   90.00
#
_symmetry.space_group_name_H-M   'P 1'
#
loop_
_entity.id
_entity.type
_entity.pdbx_description
1 polymer ?
#
loop_
_entity_poly.entity_id
_entity_poly.type
_entity_poly.pdbx_seq_one_letter_code
_entity_poly.pdbx_strand_id
1 'polypeptide(L)'
;MTDGSGRDRADTVLRVPTPTFDDSSAHGSDRAEPQRIAPQDARGGVEDHSPTSRIVAAVVLAVVAALCAAGAPLIGVVQAVDGSPVGDGVLSAAVLAVALPVVVAVAGAVSAAMRRVEFGAALLAGFGAVTLGIAILDLAVLSDPIDANRLELFRPLSAAMLDATLGSHVLLAGHAASVLAGAAGWSAVHRAALGDGYGHSVYSEHVGRASAGRVGPLLSILLGVFGVVAAAAAFASLYRSADPVVIVSAVVESPVFVAVGSALVGIGALVVTASALASLSPVVASGAAVGAGLGVLSFAGVGLLAGVATGARIEAGLGAYLGTVAGLGLTVGGAVLAPVASGRDRRALAAARSVAEGGRGPRGVSGPGTTRWHAAAGSAGVVAGVLLVVGSLLPILETDAAGTAPTILATRVVLIAGFVSILASVPLLFSEFAAAARPFLSVFWLAAVSAAAAVLQSVVLAEDLAGVDTGTGALLIIAGVVFAAVTGLLALFAGSAERDDVDTSEDAATYFPVLGTALVGALLLAVGLALPLYRGSDLTAATITEFPWGWDTWGQLLLAVGVVVAALVAARARPARGSVLLVGAAVAGVVHLASWPLTSARAADPEMGPGVVPSVAGIVVLGVAAALSARRTDR
;
A
#
# COMPACT_ATOMS: atom_id res chain seq x y z
N MET A 1 46.07 91.99 -27.27
CA MET A 1 46.73 92.22 -25.96
C MET A 1 46.60 90.89 -25.21
N THR A 2 47.71 90.12 -25.22
CA THR A 2 48.04 88.87 -24.49
C THR A 2 47.05 87.69 -24.56
N ASP A 3 47.29 86.64 -25.37
CA ASP A 3 48.10 85.41 -25.12
C ASP A 3 47.67 84.63 -23.86
N GLY A 4 47.46 83.31 -23.83
CA GLY A 4 47.76 82.20 -24.75
C GLY A 4 47.34 80.85 -24.11
N SER A 5 47.57 79.75 -24.86
CA SER A 5 47.60 78.29 -24.54
C SER A 5 47.41 77.82 -23.08
N GLY A 6 46.82 76.67 -22.75
CA GLY A 6 46.71 75.39 -23.47
C GLY A 6 46.15 74.27 -22.54
N ARG A 7 46.00 73.09 -23.14
CA ARG A 7 45.53 71.78 -22.63
C ARG A 7 45.71 71.47 -21.13
N ASP A 8 44.69 70.85 -20.51
CA ASP A 8 44.82 69.43 -20.15
C ASP A 8 43.47 68.74 -19.83
N ARG A 9 43.35 67.49 -20.29
CA ARG A 9 42.28 66.53 -20.00
C ARG A 9 42.48 65.97 -18.60
N ALA A 10 41.39 65.83 -17.83
CA ALA A 10 41.33 64.89 -16.71
C ALA A 10 39.93 64.26 -16.64
N ASP A 11 39.83 63.06 -17.21
CA ASP A 11 38.71 62.13 -16.99
C ASP A 11 38.66 61.72 -15.52
N THR A 12 37.51 61.90 -14.88
CA THR A 12 37.27 61.44 -13.50
C THR A 12 36.81 59.99 -13.55
N VAL A 13 37.76 59.05 -13.47
CA VAL A 13 37.48 57.62 -13.31
C VAL A 13 37.22 57.30 -11.84
N LEU A 14 36.01 56.81 -11.54
CA LEU A 14 35.63 56.22 -10.26
C LEU A 14 36.48 54.95 -10.02
N ARG A 15 37.44 55.01 -9.08
CA ARG A 15 38.22 53.85 -8.65
C ARG A 15 37.42 52.99 -7.67
N VAL A 16 37.12 51.78 -8.09
CA VAL A 16 36.74 50.65 -7.23
C VAL A 16 38.03 50.14 -6.54
N PRO A 17 38.03 49.87 -5.23
CA PRO A 17 39.21 49.32 -4.57
C PRO A 17 39.39 47.83 -4.92
N THR A 18 40.52 47.51 -5.55
CA THR A 18 41.04 46.14 -5.71
C THR A 18 41.62 45.63 -4.39
N PRO A 19 41.29 44.41 -3.94
CA PRO A 19 41.98 43.78 -2.81
C PRO A 19 43.40 43.41 -3.23
N THR A 20 44.37 43.90 -2.46
CA THR A 20 45.77 43.51 -2.50
C THR A 20 45.91 42.07 -2.00
N PHE A 21 46.43 41.17 -2.84
CA PHE A 21 46.97 39.89 -2.39
C PHE A 21 48.28 40.16 -1.66
N ASP A 22 48.34 39.76 -0.39
CA ASP A 22 49.52 39.84 0.45
C ASP A 22 50.33 38.54 0.27
N ASP A 23 51.55 38.65 -0.28
CA ASP A 23 52.50 37.57 -0.46
C ASP A 23 53.12 37.17 0.90
N SER A 24 52.38 36.38 1.68
CA SER A 24 52.88 35.76 2.91
C SER A 24 52.84 34.23 2.85
N SER A 25 53.24 33.66 1.72
CA SER A 25 53.47 32.21 1.57
C SER A 25 54.90 31.84 1.98
N ALA A 26 55.23 31.96 3.27
CA ALA A 26 56.53 31.48 3.77
C ALA A 26 56.61 31.19 5.27
N HIS A 27 55.56 30.68 5.93
CA HIS A 27 55.71 30.00 7.24
C HIS A 27 54.95 28.68 7.24
N GLY A 28 55.64 27.62 7.71
CA GLY A 28 55.22 26.24 7.60
C GLY A 28 53.80 26.01 8.11
N SER A 29 52.98 25.38 7.28
CA SER A 29 51.70 24.85 7.70
C SER A 29 51.97 23.69 8.66
N ASP A 30 51.92 23.97 9.96
CA ASP A 30 51.60 22.94 10.93
C ASP A 30 50.29 22.30 10.47
N ARG A 31 50.35 21.00 10.18
CA ARG A 31 49.16 20.18 9.98
C ARG A 31 48.27 20.40 11.19
N ALA A 32 47.05 20.89 10.97
CA ALA A 32 46.03 20.84 11.99
C ALA A 32 45.88 19.38 12.44
N GLU A 33 46.35 19.08 13.65
CA GLU A 33 46.07 17.79 14.28
C GLU A 33 44.54 17.65 14.40
N PRO A 34 43.97 16.47 14.06
CA PRO A 34 42.56 16.24 14.26
C PRO A 34 42.28 16.33 15.77
N GLN A 35 41.58 17.40 16.19
CA GLN A 35 41.04 17.48 17.54
C GLN A 35 40.12 16.27 17.73
N ARG A 36 40.58 15.28 18.50
CA ARG A 36 39.69 14.28 19.08
C ARG A 36 38.66 15.02 19.91
N ILE A 37 37.41 14.96 19.47
CA ILE A 37 36.27 15.31 20.30
C ILE A 37 36.37 14.43 21.55
N ALA A 38 36.62 15.06 22.70
CA ALA A 38 36.61 14.37 23.97
C ALA A 38 35.18 13.84 24.22
N PRO A 39 35.02 12.57 24.66
CA PRO A 39 33.70 12.05 24.98
C PRO A 39 33.11 12.91 26.10
N GLN A 40 31.94 13.50 25.86
CA GLN A 40 31.17 14.18 26.88
C GLN A 40 30.90 13.19 28.02
N ASP A 41 31.39 13.52 29.21
CA ASP A 41 31.19 12.72 30.41
C ASP A 41 29.70 12.50 30.70
N ALA A 42 29.38 11.22 30.83
CA ALA A 42 28.07 10.66 31.06
C ALA A 42 27.49 11.07 32.42
N ARG A 43 26.60 12.07 32.45
CA ARG A 43 25.67 12.34 33.57
C ARG A 43 24.27 12.82 33.15
N GLY A 44 23.84 12.44 31.95
CA GLY A 44 22.42 12.39 31.56
C GLY A 44 22.14 10.97 31.11
N GLY A 45 21.06 10.34 31.60
CA GLY A 45 20.74 8.95 31.28
C GLY A 45 20.84 8.70 29.78
N VAL A 46 21.86 7.93 29.36
CA VAL A 46 22.02 7.52 27.97
C VAL A 46 20.81 6.65 27.66
N GLU A 47 19.87 7.17 26.89
CA GLU A 47 18.88 6.31 26.25
C GLU A 47 19.68 5.26 25.46
N ASP A 48 19.54 3.99 25.85
CA ASP A 48 20.17 2.88 25.13
C ASP A 48 19.65 2.90 23.68
N HIS A 49 20.48 3.40 22.77
CA HIS A 49 20.17 3.48 21.34
C HIS A 49 20.33 2.12 20.64
N SER A 50 20.69 1.04 21.37
CA SER A 50 20.90 -0.27 20.76
C SER A 50 19.58 -0.90 20.29
N PRO A 51 19.52 -1.44 19.06
CA PRO A 51 18.35 -2.17 18.57
C PRO A 51 18.17 -3.53 19.27
N THR A 52 19.17 -3.95 20.08
CA THR A 52 19.30 -5.28 20.68
C THR A 52 18.17 -5.62 21.67
N SER A 53 17.79 -4.70 22.55
CA SER A 53 16.71 -4.93 23.51
C SER A 53 15.36 -5.14 22.82
N ARG A 54 15.10 -4.37 21.75
CA ARG A 54 13.86 -4.44 20.96
C ARG A 54 13.76 -5.72 20.15
N ILE A 55 14.85 -6.19 19.54
CA ILE A 55 14.84 -7.47 18.82
C ILE A 55 14.67 -8.66 19.76
N VAL A 56 15.25 -8.62 20.97
CA VAL A 56 15.04 -9.68 21.96
C VAL A 56 13.56 -9.75 22.36
N ALA A 57 12.94 -8.61 22.66
CA ALA A 57 11.50 -8.56 22.95
C ALA A 57 10.66 -9.11 21.78
N ALA A 58 10.99 -8.73 20.54
CA ALA A 58 10.33 -9.23 19.34
C ALA A 58 10.45 -10.76 19.19
N VAL A 59 11.64 -11.32 19.42
CA VAL A 59 11.88 -12.77 19.35
C VAL A 59 11.13 -13.52 20.44
N VAL A 60 11.11 -13.01 21.68
CA VAL A 60 10.36 -13.63 22.79
C VAL A 60 8.87 -13.68 22.45
N LEU A 61 8.30 -12.59 21.96
CA LEU A 61 6.89 -12.55 21.53
C LEU A 61 6.60 -13.51 20.38
N ALA A 62 7.52 -13.65 19.43
CA ALA A 62 7.40 -14.61 18.34
C ALA A 62 7.44 -16.07 18.84
N VAL A 63 8.26 -16.37 19.84
CA VAL A 63 8.29 -17.71 20.48
C VAL A 63 6.98 -17.98 21.21
N VAL A 64 6.45 -17.00 21.97
CA VAL A 64 5.12 -17.12 22.61
C VAL A 64 4.04 -17.38 21.57
N ALA A 65 4.04 -16.63 20.46
CA ALA A 65 3.11 -16.84 19.37
C ALA A 65 3.17 -18.26 18.79
N ALA A 66 4.38 -18.78 18.55
CA ALA A 66 4.58 -20.14 18.06
C ALA A 66 4.08 -21.22 19.04
N LEU A 67 4.31 -21.02 20.34
CA LEU A 67 3.81 -21.93 21.38
C LEU A 67 2.27 -21.91 21.46
N CYS A 68 1.65 -20.72 21.37
CA CYS A 68 0.20 -20.58 21.33
C CYS A 68 -0.41 -21.25 20.09
N ALA A 69 0.18 -21.04 18.91
CA ALA A 69 -0.27 -21.67 17.67
C ALA A 69 -0.20 -23.21 17.74
N ALA A 70 0.84 -23.76 18.36
CA ALA A 70 0.96 -25.20 18.57
C ALA A 70 0.01 -25.74 19.66
N GLY A 71 -0.22 -24.98 20.72
CA GLY A 71 -1.03 -25.39 21.86
C GLY A 71 -2.54 -25.31 21.61
N ALA A 72 -3.00 -24.34 20.83
CA ALA A 72 -4.43 -24.11 20.60
C ALA A 72 -5.18 -25.33 20.03
N PRO A 73 -4.69 -26.01 18.96
CA PRO A 73 -5.33 -27.22 18.46
C PRO A 73 -5.37 -28.38 19.47
N LEU A 74 -4.35 -28.49 20.35
CA LEU A 74 -4.26 -29.56 21.35
C LEU A 74 -5.30 -29.41 22.48
N ILE A 75 -5.74 -28.17 22.73
CA ILE A 75 -6.81 -27.86 23.69
C ILE A 75 -8.19 -28.10 23.05
N GLY A 76 -8.27 -28.12 21.72
CA GLY A 76 -9.51 -28.04 20.93
C GLY A 76 -9.98 -26.60 20.83
N VAL A 77 -10.38 -26.15 19.64
CA VAL A 77 -10.71 -24.73 19.34
C VAL A 77 -12.21 -24.42 19.44
N VAL A 78 -13.04 -25.42 19.12
CA VAL A 78 -14.50 -25.32 19.16
C VAL A 78 -15.11 -26.61 19.70
N GLN A 79 -16.35 -26.53 20.15
CA GLN A 79 -17.16 -27.66 20.56
C GLN A 79 -18.61 -27.45 20.10
N ALA A 80 -19.34 -28.53 19.81
CA ALA A 80 -20.77 -28.42 19.52
C ALA A 80 -21.56 -28.26 20.81
N VAL A 81 -22.54 -27.34 20.81
CA VAL A 81 -23.36 -27.03 22.00
C VAL A 81 -24.23 -28.21 22.42
N ASP A 82 -24.68 -29.01 21.46
CA ASP A 82 -25.47 -30.22 21.67
C ASP A 82 -24.62 -31.46 21.99
N GLY A 83 -23.30 -31.32 22.06
CA GLY A 83 -22.36 -32.41 22.30
C GLY A 83 -22.13 -33.32 21.09
N SER A 84 -22.65 -32.97 19.91
CA SER A 84 -22.36 -33.69 18.67
C SER A 84 -20.87 -33.63 18.32
N PRO A 85 -20.32 -34.64 17.62
CA PRO A 85 -18.91 -34.66 17.27
C PRO A 85 -18.60 -33.55 16.25
N VAL A 86 -17.52 -32.82 16.52
CA VAL A 86 -16.90 -31.91 15.55
C VAL A 86 -15.79 -32.68 14.82
N GLY A 87 -15.70 -32.53 13.51
CA GLY A 87 -14.68 -33.18 12.71
C GLY A 87 -13.30 -32.59 12.95
N ASP A 88 -12.27 -33.42 12.84
CA ASP A 88 -10.88 -32.97 12.94
C ASP A 88 -10.51 -32.00 11.82
N GLY A 89 -9.61 -31.08 12.12
CA GLY A 89 -8.99 -30.22 11.12
C GLY A 89 -8.10 -31.00 10.15
N VAL A 90 -7.86 -30.42 8.97
CA VAL A 90 -6.99 -31.00 7.95
C VAL A 90 -5.54 -30.99 8.44
N LEU A 91 -4.96 -32.17 8.70
CA LEU A 91 -3.65 -32.33 9.31
C LEU A 91 -2.53 -31.58 8.57
N SER A 92 -2.49 -31.64 7.23
CA SER A 92 -1.45 -30.97 6.44
C SER A 92 -1.51 -29.44 6.58
N ALA A 93 -2.72 -28.88 6.63
CA ALA A 93 -2.95 -27.46 6.83
C ALA A 93 -2.62 -27.05 8.27
N ALA A 94 -3.01 -27.87 9.27
CA ALA A 94 -2.69 -27.67 10.67
C ALA A 94 -1.17 -27.63 10.92
N VAL A 95 -0.44 -28.57 10.31
CA VAL A 95 1.03 -28.62 10.39
C VAL A 95 1.66 -27.35 9.80
N LEU A 96 1.17 -26.86 8.66
CA LEU A 96 1.68 -25.63 8.05
C LEU A 96 1.37 -24.40 8.92
N ALA A 97 0.15 -24.31 9.46
CA ALA A 97 -0.28 -23.22 10.33
C ALA A 97 0.59 -23.12 11.60
N VAL A 98 1.05 -24.24 12.15
CA VAL A 98 2.00 -24.29 13.27
C VAL A 98 3.44 -24.04 12.81
N ALA A 99 3.85 -24.59 11.66
CA ALA A 99 5.23 -24.51 11.21
C ALA A 99 5.67 -23.08 10.87
N LEU A 100 4.80 -22.26 10.27
CA LEU A 100 5.15 -20.90 9.85
C LEU A 100 5.53 -19.96 11.00
N PRO A 101 4.75 -19.79 12.08
CA PRO A 101 5.17 -18.97 13.22
C PRO A 101 6.43 -19.52 13.91
N VAL A 102 6.60 -20.86 13.96
CA VAL A 102 7.84 -21.49 14.47
C VAL A 102 9.05 -21.10 13.61
N VAL A 103 8.95 -21.21 12.29
CA VAL A 103 10.03 -20.84 11.35
C VAL A 103 10.39 -19.36 11.50
N VAL A 104 9.40 -18.48 11.63
CA VAL A 104 9.61 -17.05 11.83
C VAL A 104 10.31 -16.75 13.16
N ALA A 105 9.87 -17.38 14.25
CA ALA A 105 10.50 -17.23 15.56
C ALA A 105 11.95 -17.72 15.56
N VAL A 106 12.22 -18.89 14.98
CA VAL A 106 13.57 -19.46 14.86
C VAL A 106 14.45 -18.60 13.97
N ALA A 107 13.96 -18.17 12.80
CA ALA A 107 14.72 -17.30 11.90
C ALA A 107 15.06 -15.95 12.55
N GLY A 108 14.11 -15.37 13.29
CA GLY A 108 14.34 -14.17 14.10
C GLY A 108 15.41 -14.38 15.17
N ALA A 109 15.32 -15.46 15.95
CA ALA A 109 16.28 -15.82 17.00
C ALA A 109 17.69 -16.07 16.45
N VAL A 110 17.82 -16.85 15.37
CA VAL A 110 19.09 -17.12 14.70
C VAL A 110 19.68 -15.83 14.14
N SER A 111 18.87 -14.97 13.54
CA SER A 111 19.33 -13.68 13.02
C SER A 111 19.86 -12.78 14.14
N ALA A 112 19.16 -12.71 15.28
CA ALA A 112 19.63 -11.99 16.45
C ALA A 112 20.95 -12.57 16.99
N ALA A 113 21.05 -13.90 17.12
CA ALA A 113 22.26 -14.58 17.59
C ALA A 113 23.47 -14.36 16.65
N MET A 114 23.23 -14.33 15.33
CA MET A 114 24.24 -14.04 14.31
C MET A 114 24.53 -12.54 14.15
N ARG A 115 23.98 -11.67 15.01
CA ARG A 115 24.08 -10.20 14.93
C ARG A 115 23.56 -9.60 13.62
N ARG A 116 22.65 -10.29 12.93
CA ARG A 116 21.91 -9.82 11.75
C ARG A 116 20.57 -9.20 12.15
N VAL A 117 20.64 -8.23 13.06
CA VAL A 117 19.45 -7.65 13.72
C VAL A 117 18.49 -7.02 12.72
N GLU A 118 18.98 -6.30 11.72
CA GLU A 118 18.15 -5.67 10.67
C GLU A 118 17.24 -6.66 9.94
N PHE A 119 17.80 -7.81 9.53
CA PHE A 119 17.04 -8.84 8.83
C PHE A 119 15.99 -9.46 9.73
N GLY A 120 16.38 -9.90 10.94
CA GLY A 120 15.46 -10.54 11.88
C GLY A 120 14.33 -9.60 12.34
N ALA A 121 14.66 -8.34 12.60
CA ALA A 121 13.70 -7.30 12.97
C ALA A 121 12.69 -7.03 11.86
N ALA A 122 13.17 -6.90 10.61
CA ALA A 122 12.32 -6.67 9.45
C ALA A 122 11.46 -7.89 9.10
N LEU A 123 11.99 -9.11 9.27
CA LEU A 123 11.25 -10.37 9.13
C LEU A 123 10.06 -10.41 10.07
N LEU A 124 10.27 -10.15 11.36
CA LEU A 124 9.19 -10.11 12.35
C LEU A 124 8.19 -9.00 12.04
N ALA A 125 8.65 -7.82 11.63
CA ALA A 125 7.79 -6.70 11.24
C ALA A 125 6.88 -7.06 10.05
N GLY A 126 7.45 -7.65 9.00
CA GLY A 126 6.71 -8.06 7.81
C GLY A 126 5.69 -9.16 8.10
N PHE A 127 6.07 -10.16 8.90
CA PHE A 127 5.16 -11.23 9.31
C PHE A 127 4.01 -10.68 10.17
N GLY A 128 4.34 -9.94 11.24
CA GLY A 128 3.34 -9.39 12.16
C GLY A 128 2.34 -8.43 11.51
N ALA A 129 2.77 -7.67 10.49
CA ALA A 129 1.87 -6.78 9.74
C ALA A 129 0.78 -7.55 8.95
N VAL A 130 1.12 -8.70 8.36
CA VAL A 130 0.13 -9.56 7.67
C VAL A 130 -0.72 -10.33 8.68
N THR A 131 -0.10 -10.81 9.76
CA THR A 131 -0.78 -11.55 10.84
C THR A 131 -1.81 -10.70 11.58
N LEU A 132 -1.75 -9.36 11.50
CA LEU A 132 -2.83 -8.50 11.98
C LEU A 132 -4.17 -8.84 11.32
N GLY A 133 -4.19 -9.06 10.01
CA GLY A 133 -5.41 -9.47 9.32
C GLY A 133 -5.89 -10.85 9.76
N ILE A 134 -4.96 -11.80 9.94
CA ILE A 134 -5.26 -13.15 10.43
C ILE A 134 -5.85 -13.10 11.86
N ALA A 135 -5.32 -12.26 12.74
CA ALA A 135 -5.86 -12.07 14.08
C ALA A 135 -7.31 -11.56 14.06
N ILE A 136 -7.65 -10.67 13.11
CA ILE A 136 -9.03 -10.22 12.93
C ILE A 136 -9.90 -11.32 12.33
N LEU A 137 -9.40 -12.11 11.37
CA LEU A 137 -10.11 -13.30 10.87
C LEU A 137 -10.46 -14.27 12.00
N ASP A 138 -9.55 -14.46 12.96
CA ASP A 138 -9.78 -15.35 14.12
C ASP A 138 -10.82 -14.86 15.10
N LEU A 139 -11.20 -13.57 15.06
CA LEU A 139 -12.37 -13.11 15.81
C LEU A 139 -13.66 -13.76 15.28
N ALA A 140 -13.70 -14.17 14.01
CA ALA A 140 -14.83 -14.93 13.47
C ALA A 140 -15.00 -16.28 14.19
N VAL A 141 -13.90 -16.93 14.61
CA VAL A 141 -13.95 -18.18 15.38
C VAL A 141 -14.58 -17.96 16.76
N LEU A 142 -14.50 -16.74 17.32
CA LEU A 142 -15.12 -16.41 18.59
C LEU A 142 -16.59 -16.01 18.46
N SER A 143 -16.95 -15.32 17.37
CA SER A 143 -18.31 -14.82 17.17
C SER A 143 -19.24 -15.83 16.51
N ASP A 144 -18.75 -16.51 15.47
CA ASP A 144 -19.52 -17.45 14.66
C ASP A 144 -18.60 -18.53 14.07
N PRO A 145 -18.28 -19.59 14.85
CA PRO A 145 -17.24 -20.53 14.44
C PRO A 145 -17.61 -21.35 13.19
N ILE A 146 -18.90 -21.54 12.88
CA ILE A 146 -19.31 -22.33 11.71
C ILE A 146 -18.93 -21.63 10.39
N ASP A 147 -19.01 -20.30 10.37
CA ASP A 147 -18.72 -19.47 9.20
C ASP A 147 -17.24 -19.04 9.09
N ALA A 148 -16.44 -19.31 10.12
CA ALA A 148 -15.03 -18.93 10.17
C ALA A 148 -14.15 -19.69 9.15
N ASN A 149 -14.64 -20.82 8.61
CA ASN A 149 -13.98 -21.60 7.55
C ASN A 149 -12.49 -21.96 7.84
N ARG A 150 -12.14 -22.17 9.12
CA ARG A 150 -10.80 -22.55 9.59
C ARG A 150 -10.60 -24.06 9.54
N LEU A 151 -10.64 -24.63 8.34
CA LEU A 151 -10.57 -26.08 8.09
C LEU A 151 -9.27 -26.74 8.56
N GLU A 152 -8.22 -25.96 8.81
CA GLU A 152 -6.99 -26.44 9.45
C GLU A 152 -7.13 -26.67 10.96
N LEU A 153 -8.17 -26.11 11.61
CA LEU A 153 -8.41 -26.24 13.03
C LEU A 153 -9.49 -27.29 13.33
N PHE A 154 -10.59 -27.26 12.60
CA PHE A 154 -11.72 -28.17 12.75
C PHE A 154 -12.59 -28.19 11.49
N ARG A 155 -13.46 -29.19 11.38
CA ARG A 155 -14.47 -29.28 10.32
C ARG A 155 -15.88 -29.46 10.91
N PRO A 156 -16.83 -28.56 10.62
CA PRO A 156 -18.24 -28.79 10.93
C PRO A 156 -18.77 -30.04 10.19
N LEU A 157 -19.43 -30.95 10.91
CA LEU A 157 -20.06 -32.16 10.35
C LEU A 157 -21.59 -32.06 10.25
N SER A 158 -22.17 -31.08 10.93
CA SER A 158 -23.60 -30.79 10.98
C SER A 158 -23.81 -29.28 11.12
N ALA A 159 -25.05 -28.83 10.95
CA ALA A 159 -25.45 -27.45 11.25
C ALA A 159 -25.66 -27.20 12.77
N ALA A 160 -25.09 -28.04 13.63
CA ALA A 160 -25.12 -27.82 15.07
C ALA A 160 -24.37 -26.53 15.42
N MET A 161 -24.91 -25.77 16.37
CA MET A 161 -24.26 -24.56 16.84
C MET A 161 -22.91 -24.90 17.49
N LEU A 162 -21.87 -24.15 17.12
CA LEU A 162 -20.52 -24.31 17.65
C LEU A 162 -20.23 -23.19 18.64
N ASP A 163 -19.63 -23.54 19.77
CA ASP A 163 -19.09 -22.59 20.74
C ASP A 163 -17.55 -22.59 20.68
N ALA A 164 -16.98 -21.40 20.81
CA ALA A 164 -15.56 -21.20 21.02
C ALA A 164 -15.11 -21.79 22.38
N THR A 165 -13.94 -22.43 22.41
CA THR A 165 -13.35 -22.95 23.66
C THR A 165 -12.15 -22.11 24.12
N LEU A 166 -11.43 -22.57 25.15
CA LEU A 166 -10.15 -21.95 25.54
C LEU A 166 -9.11 -21.97 24.40
N GLY A 167 -9.15 -22.97 23.51
CA GLY A 167 -8.19 -23.10 22.41
C GLY A 167 -8.27 -21.95 21.41
N SER A 168 -9.47 -21.42 21.11
CA SER A 168 -9.64 -20.26 20.22
C SER A 168 -9.07 -18.99 20.83
N HIS A 169 -9.22 -18.78 22.15
CA HIS A 169 -8.59 -17.66 22.84
C HIS A 169 -7.06 -17.76 22.84
N VAL A 170 -6.51 -18.98 23.02
CA VAL A 170 -5.06 -19.22 22.93
C VAL A 170 -4.54 -18.95 21.51
N LEU A 171 -5.29 -19.35 20.48
CA LEU A 171 -4.96 -19.06 19.08
C LEU A 171 -4.91 -17.55 18.83
N LEU A 172 -5.96 -16.83 19.24
CA LEU A 172 -6.04 -15.37 19.09
C LEU A 172 -4.90 -14.66 19.84
N ALA A 173 -4.58 -15.11 21.06
CA ALA A 173 -3.45 -14.60 21.82
C ALA A 173 -2.11 -14.83 21.08
N GLY A 174 -1.95 -15.97 20.40
CA GLY A 174 -0.79 -16.25 19.57
C GLY A 174 -0.65 -15.31 18.37
N HIS A 175 -1.74 -15.03 17.66
CA HIS A 175 -1.72 -14.04 16.57
C HIS A 175 -1.49 -12.62 17.09
N ALA A 176 -2.09 -12.24 18.22
CA ALA A 176 -1.82 -10.96 18.89
C ALA A 176 -0.33 -10.83 19.29
N ALA A 177 0.27 -11.88 19.83
CA ALA A 177 1.70 -11.91 20.15
C ALA A 177 2.56 -11.77 18.88
N SER A 178 2.16 -12.34 17.74
CA SER A 178 2.85 -12.15 16.45
C SER A 178 2.79 -10.70 15.98
N VAL A 179 1.63 -10.02 16.13
CA VAL A 179 1.47 -8.60 15.80
C VAL A 179 2.38 -7.74 16.68
N LEU A 180 2.40 -8.00 17.98
CA LEU A 180 3.27 -7.29 18.92
C LEU A 180 4.76 -7.55 18.63
N ALA A 181 5.13 -8.78 18.25
CA ALA A 181 6.47 -9.11 17.78
C ALA A 181 6.83 -8.29 16.53
N GLY A 182 5.89 -8.11 15.62
CA GLY A 182 6.06 -7.26 14.44
C GLY A 182 6.25 -5.79 14.79
N ALA A 183 5.46 -5.25 15.71
CA ALA A 183 5.63 -3.87 16.19
C ALA A 183 6.98 -3.65 16.87
N ALA A 184 7.43 -4.60 17.70
CA ALA A 184 8.75 -4.57 18.31
C ALA A 184 9.88 -4.69 17.27
N GLY A 185 9.70 -5.55 16.25
CA GLY A 185 10.61 -5.68 15.11
C GLY A 185 10.71 -4.39 14.30
N TRP A 186 9.59 -3.76 13.96
CA TRP A 186 9.57 -2.46 13.28
C TRP A 186 10.28 -1.38 14.10
N SER A 187 10.04 -1.35 15.41
CA SER A 187 10.70 -0.46 16.36
C SER A 187 12.23 -0.69 16.43
N ALA A 188 12.69 -1.94 16.26
CA ALA A 188 14.10 -2.29 16.16
C ALA A 188 14.72 -1.86 14.81
N VAL A 189 14.00 -2.02 13.69
CA VAL A 189 14.42 -1.51 12.37
C VAL A 189 14.57 0.02 12.41
N HIS A 190 13.62 0.73 13.01
CA HIS A 190 13.68 2.18 13.13
C HIS A 190 14.91 2.64 13.92
N ARG A 191 15.27 1.94 15.02
CA ARG A 191 16.52 2.23 15.75
C ARG A 191 17.76 1.91 14.92
N ALA A 192 17.77 0.79 14.20
CA ALA A 192 18.87 0.45 13.32
C ALA A 192 19.08 1.50 12.21
N ALA A 193 17.99 2.11 11.72
CA ALA A 193 18.05 3.18 10.72
C ALA A 193 18.70 4.48 11.22
N LEU A 194 18.79 4.69 12.54
CA LEU A 194 19.47 5.83 13.14
C LEU A 194 20.98 5.59 13.34
N GLY A 195 21.45 4.36 13.11
CA GLY A 195 22.86 3.99 13.27
C GLY A 195 23.70 4.37 12.06
N ASP A 196 25.00 4.58 12.29
CA ASP A 196 25.98 4.85 11.24
C ASP A 196 26.03 3.68 10.23
N GLY A 197 26.01 4.01 8.93
CA GLY A 197 26.11 3.03 7.85
C GLY A 197 24.77 2.45 7.37
N TYR A 198 23.63 2.90 7.89
CA TYR A 198 22.33 2.53 7.33
C TYR A 198 22.22 2.95 5.86
N GLY A 199 21.78 2.03 5.00
CA GLY A 199 21.68 2.29 3.56
C GLY A 199 23.02 2.43 2.82
N HIS A 200 24.15 2.11 3.47
CA HIS A 200 25.46 2.14 2.85
C HIS A 200 25.57 1.16 1.67
N SER A 201 26.40 1.51 0.69
CA SER A 201 26.77 0.66 -0.45
C SER A 201 28.26 0.74 -0.69
N VAL A 202 28.84 -0.35 -1.20
CA VAL A 202 30.25 -0.37 -1.66
C VAL A 202 30.45 0.50 -2.91
N TYR A 203 29.37 0.81 -3.63
CA TYR A 203 29.38 1.72 -4.77
C TYR A 203 28.71 3.05 -4.37
N SER A 204 29.45 4.16 -4.47
CA SER A 204 29.04 5.46 -3.93
C SER A 204 27.73 5.97 -4.52
N GLU A 205 27.46 5.73 -5.81
CA GLU A 205 26.19 6.16 -6.43
C GLU A 205 24.98 5.38 -5.91
N HIS A 206 25.18 4.24 -5.24
CA HIS A 206 24.11 3.44 -4.63
C HIS A 206 23.89 3.75 -3.15
N VAL A 207 24.70 4.61 -2.54
CA VAL A 207 24.49 5.06 -1.16
C VAL A 207 23.21 5.89 -1.11
N GLY A 208 22.32 5.57 -0.16
CA GLY A 208 21.05 6.27 -0.01
C GLY A 208 20.02 5.98 -1.12
N ARG A 209 20.32 5.08 -2.08
CA ARG A 209 19.32 4.62 -3.06
C ARG A 209 18.37 3.60 -2.43
N ALA A 210 17.10 3.69 -2.79
CA ALA A 210 16.09 2.70 -2.43
C ALA A 210 16.48 1.29 -2.94
N SER A 211 16.05 0.27 -2.19
CA SER A 211 16.34 -1.13 -2.50
C SER A 211 15.86 -1.53 -3.88
N ALA A 212 14.73 -0.98 -4.35
CA ALA A 212 14.23 -1.18 -5.71
C ALA A 212 15.28 -0.81 -6.79
N GLY A 213 15.89 0.38 -6.67
CA GLY A 213 16.94 0.81 -7.59
C GLY A 213 18.19 -0.08 -7.54
N ARG A 214 18.56 -0.56 -6.35
CA ARG A 214 19.76 -1.39 -6.14
C ARG A 214 19.61 -2.83 -6.65
N VAL A 215 18.41 -3.40 -6.56
CA VAL A 215 18.15 -4.78 -6.99
C VAL A 215 17.85 -4.90 -8.48
N GLY A 216 17.50 -3.78 -9.13
CA GLY A 216 17.21 -3.69 -10.55
C GLY A 216 15.74 -4.00 -10.91
N PRO A 217 15.30 -3.57 -12.10
CA PRO A 217 13.88 -3.45 -12.43
C PRO A 217 13.13 -4.79 -12.39
N LEU A 218 13.73 -5.88 -12.86
CA LEU A 218 13.05 -7.18 -12.91
C LEU A 218 12.61 -7.66 -11.52
N LEU A 219 13.54 -7.66 -10.54
CA LEU A 219 13.22 -8.16 -9.20
C LEU A 219 12.26 -7.21 -8.47
N SER A 220 12.41 -5.90 -8.64
CA SER A 220 11.48 -4.91 -8.08
C SER A 220 10.08 -5.04 -8.63
N ILE A 221 9.95 -5.22 -9.96
CA ILE A 221 8.65 -5.43 -10.62
C ILE A 221 8.04 -6.74 -10.14
N LEU A 222 8.80 -7.84 -10.10
CA LEU A 222 8.29 -9.14 -9.62
C LEU A 222 7.79 -9.05 -8.18
N LEU A 223 8.55 -8.45 -7.28
CA LEU A 223 8.11 -8.25 -5.88
C LEU A 223 6.85 -7.39 -5.80
N GLY A 224 6.80 -6.28 -6.54
CA GLY A 224 5.60 -5.44 -6.63
C GLY A 224 4.38 -6.21 -7.14
N VAL A 225 4.55 -7.02 -8.18
CA VAL A 225 3.51 -7.89 -8.74
C VAL A 225 3.04 -8.90 -7.70
N PHE A 226 3.95 -9.59 -6.99
CA PHE A 226 3.54 -10.52 -5.94
C PHE A 226 2.80 -9.83 -4.79
N GLY A 227 3.21 -8.63 -4.39
CA GLY A 227 2.46 -7.83 -3.40
C GLY A 227 1.04 -7.51 -3.85
N VAL A 228 0.86 -7.14 -5.12
CA VAL A 228 -0.46 -6.88 -5.72
C VAL A 228 -1.29 -8.18 -5.83
N VAL A 229 -0.68 -9.28 -6.25
CA VAL A 229 -1.37 -10.59 -6.33
C VAL A 229 -1.78 -11.08 -4.95
N ALA A 230 -0.97 -10.88 -3.91
CA ALA A 230 -1.34 -11.20 -2.53
C ALA A 230 -2.56 -10.39 -2.07
N ALA A 231 -2.59 -9.08 -2.38
CA ALA A 231 -3.74 -8.24 -2.07
C ALA A 231 -5.01 -8.69 -2.81
N ALA A 232 -4.91 -8.97 -4.11
CA ALA A 232 -6.04 -9.46 -4.90
C ALA A 232 -6.53 -10.84 -4.41
N ALA A 233 -5.60 -11.74 -4.08
CA ALA A 233 -5.90 -13.08 -3.57
C ALA A 233 -6.64 -13.04 -2.24
N ALA A 234 -6.38 -12.05 -1.38
CA ALA A 234 -7.07 -11.90 -0.11
C ALA A 234 -8.57 -11.56 -0.28
N PHE A 235 -8.97 -10.94 -1.39
CA PHE A 235 -10.38 -10.67 -1.71
C PHE A 235 -11.04 -11.79 -2.54
N ALA A 236 -10.27 -12.78 -2.99
CA ALA A 236 -10.79 -13.97 -3.67
C ALA A 236 -11.10 -15.08 -2.66
N SER A 237 -12.07 -15.95 -2.97
CA SER A 237 -12.43 -17.05 -2.06
C SER A 237 -11.26 -18.03 -1.87
N LEU A 238 -11.00 -18.40 -0.62
CA LEU A 238 -10.00 -19.43 -0.27
C LEU A 238 -10.50 -20.83 -0.61
N TYR A 239 -11.81 -21.03 -0.61
CA TYR A 239 -12.44 -22.32 -0.83
C TYR A 239 -13.55 -22.22 -1.87
N ARG A 240 -13.91 -23.37 -2.45
CA ARG A 240 -15.18 -23.62 -3.11
C ARG A 240 -15.80 -24.82 -2.43
N SER A 241 -17.08 -24.71 -2.06
CA SER A 241 -17.79 -25.75 -1.33
C SER A 241 -19.07 -26.13 -2.05
N ALA A 242 -19.24 -27.43 -2.27
CA ALA A 242 -20.53 -28.06 -2.56
C ALA A 242 -21.03 -28.88 -1.36
N ASP A 243 -20.41 -28.70 -0.19
CA ASP A 243 -20.85 -29.25 1.09
C ASP A 243 -21.94 -28.34 1.68
N PRO A 244 -23.17 -28.85 1.94
CA PRO A 244 -24.27 -28.02 2.47
C PRO A 244 -24.02 -27.50 3.90
N VAL A 245 -23.05 -28.04 4.63
CA VAL A 245 -22.71 -27.59 5.98
C VAL A 245 -21.69 -26.45 5.95
N VAL A 246 -20.80 -26.42 4.95
CA VAL A 246 -19.72 -25.43 4.86
C VAL A 246 -20.04 -24.42 3.78
N ILE A 247 -20.53 -23.25 4.20
CA ILE A 247 -20.90 -22.16 3.31
C ILE A 247 -19.69 -21.24 3.09
N VAL A 248 -19.36 -21.02 1.83
CA VAL A 248 -18.25 -20.15 1.43
C VAL A 248 -18.80 -19.02 0.57
N SER A 249 -18.96 -17.85 1.18
CA SER A 249 -19.40 -16.63 0.51
C SER A 249 -18.23 -15.88 -0.14
N ALA A 250 -18.53 -14.95 -1.05
CA ALA A 250 -17.53 -13.99 -1.50
C ALA A 250 -16.99 -13.18 -0.30
N VAL A 251 -15.70 -12.84 -0.29
CA VAL A 251 -15.05 -12.13 0.83
C VAL A 251 -15.74 -10.80 1.14
N VAL A 252 -16.20 -10.12 0.09
CA VAL A 252 -16.90 -8.83 0.18
C VAL A 252 -18.22 -8.96 0.96
N GLU A 253 -18.93 -10.07 0.77
CA GLU A 253 -20.24 -10.36 1.36
C GLU A 253 -20.15 -11.18 2.65
N SER A 254 -18.93 -11.57 3.04
CA SER A 254 -18.68 -12.40 4.23
C SER A 254 -18.93 -11.62 5.52
N PRO A 255 -19.08 -12.30 6.68
CA PRO A 255 -19.13 -11.65 8.00
C PRO A 255 -18.00 -10.64 8.24
N VAL A 256 -18.23 -9.64 9.10
CA VAL A 256 -17.36 -8.45 9.24
C VAL A 256 -15.91 -8.78 9.52
N PHE A 257 -15.66 -9.76 10.39
CA PHE A 257 -14.30 -10.17 10.74
C PHE A 257 -13.60 -10.88 9.58
N VAL A 258 -14.34 -11.67 8.79
CA VAL A 258 -13.81 -12.34 7.59
C VAL A 258 -13.43 -11.30 6.54
N ALA A 259 -14.34 -10.37 6.24
CA ALA A 259 -14.14 -9.38 5.20
C ALA A 259 -13.02 -8.37 5.56
N VAL A 260 -13.05 -7.81 6.78
CA VAL A 260 -12.04 -6.88 7.28
C VAL A 260 -10.69 -7.56 7.49
N GLY A 261 -10.66 -8.77 8.05
CA GLY A 261 -9.44 -9.52 8.25
C GLY A 261 -8.72 -9.84 6.94
N SER A 262 -9.46 -10.29 5.92
CA SER A 262 -8.95 -10.50 4.56
C SER A 262 -8.41 -9.22 3.93
N ALA A 263 -9.15 -8.10 4.04
CA ALA A 263 -8.67 -6.80 3.56
C ALA A 263 -7.34 -6.40 4.23
N LEU A 264 -7.22 -6.62 5.55
CA LEU A 264 -6.01 -6.33 6.31
C LEU A 264 -4.82 -7.24 5.93
N VAL A 265 -5.06 -8.52 5.62
CA VAL A 265 -4.01 -9.41 5.07
C VAL A 265 -3.46 -8.83 3.77
N GLY A 266 -4.35 -8.47 2.84
CA GLY A 266 -3.97 -7.92 1.55
C GLY A 266 -3.23 -6.56 1.66
N ILE A 267 -3.77 -5.64 2.47
CA ILE A 267 -3.15 -4.35 2.74
C ILE A 267 -1.79 -4.53 3.41
N GLY A 268 -1.68 -5.41 4.41
CA GLY A 268 -0.44 -5.71 5.11
C GLY A 268 0.64 -6.19 4.14
N ALA A 269 0.32 -7.15 3.28
CA ALA A 269 1.25 -7.67 2.27
C ALA A 269 1.70 -6.58 1.28
N LEU A 270 0.77 -5.77 0.78
CA LEU A 270 1.04 -4.68 -0.16
C LEU A 270 1.92 -3.59 0.47
N VAL A 271 1.56 -3.12 1.67
CA VAL A 271 2.28 -2.04 2.39
C VAL A 271 3.68 -2.49 2.77
N VAL A 272 3.85 -3.72 3.27
CA VAL A 272 5.18 -4.24 3.61
C VAL A 272 6.04 -4.38 2.35
N THR A 273 5.48 -4.88 1.25
CA THR A 273 6.21 -5.02 -0.02
C THR A 273 6.65 -3.65 -0.56
N ALA A 274 5.76 -2.67 -0.57
CA ALA A 274 6.07 -1.30 -0.98
C ALA A 274 7.15 -0.67 -0.07
N SER A 275 7.02 -0.86 1.25
CA SER A 275 7.99 -0.36 2.23
C SER A 275 9.35 -1.04 2.10
N ALA A 276 9.38 -2.34 1.80
CA ALA A 276 10.61 -3.08 1.53
C ALA A 276 11.32 -2.54 0.29
N LEU A 277 10.58 -2.33 -0.81
CA LEU A 277 11.13 -1.77 -2.05
C LEU A 277 11.64 -0.32 -1.86
N ALA A 278 10.98 0.46 -1.01
CA ALA A 278 11.36 1.83 -0.67
C ALA A 278 12.51 1.92 0.35
N SER A 279 12.81 0.84 1.09
CA SER A 279 13.84 0.83 2.12
C SER A 279 15.23 1.09 1.56
N LEU A 280 16.06 1.84 2.30
CA LEU A 280 17.46 2.10 1.93
C LEU A 280 18.39 0.90 2.16
N SER A 281 18.04 0.00 3.09
CA SER A 281 18.80 -1.22 3.38
C SER A 281 18.18 -2.43 2.66
N PRO A 282 18.89 -3.05 1.69
CA PRO A 282 18.46 -4.30 1.07
C PRO A 282 18.31 -5.45 2.06
N VAL A 283 18.99 -5.41 3.21
CA VAL A 283 18.87 -6.42 4.27
C VAL A 283 17.53 -6.30 4.98
N VAL A 284 17.11 -5.07 5.32
CA VAL A 284 15.77 -4.77 5.86
C VAL A 284 14.70 -5.13 4.84
N ALA A 285 14.88 -4.73 3.57
CA ALA A 285 13.94 -5.05 2.50
C ALA A 285 13.76 -6.56 2.33
N SER A 286 14.86 -7.31 2.36
CA SER A 286 14.87 -8.77 2.30
C SER A 286 14.11 -9.40 3.45
N GLY A 287 14.41 -9.00 4.70
CA GLY A 287 13.70 -9.50 5.89
C GLY A 287 12.20 -9.21 5.82
N ALA A 288 11.83 -7.96 5.55
CA ALA A 288 10.43 -7.53 5.45
C ALA A 288 9.64 -8.30 4.38
N ALA A 289 10.19 -8.46 3.17
CA ALA A 289 9.55 -9.21 2.10
C ALA A 289 9.41 -10.71 2.43
N VAL A 290 10.42 -11.32 3.04
CA VAL A 290 10.35 -12.72 3.50
C VAL A 290 9.28 -12.88 4.58
N GLY A 291 9.24 -11.98 5.56
CA GLY A 291 8.25 -11.96 6.62
C GLY A 291 6.82 -11.84 6.08
N ALA A 292 6.57 -10.89 5.18
CA ALA A 292 5.27 -10.74 4.53
C ALA A 292 4.88 -11.98 3.71
N GLY A 293 5.81 -12.56 2.94
CA GLY A 293 5.56 -13.79 2.19
C GLY A 293 5.15 -14.96 3.09
N LEU A 294 5.84 -15.15 4.22
CA LEU A 294 5.49 -16.17 5.21
C LEU A 294 4.12 -15.88 5.86
N GLY A 295 3.79 -14.62 6.14
CA GLY A 295 2.47 -14.23 6.65
C GLY A 295 1.35 -14.51 5.65
N VAL A 296 1.57 -14.23 4.36
CA VAL A 296 0.62 -14.57 3.28
C VAL A 296 0.45 -16.08 3.16
N LEU A 297 1.52 -16.86 3.34
CA LEU A 297 1.44 -18.33 3.35
C LEU A 297 0.66 -18.86 4.57
N SER A 298 0.72 -18.19 5.72
CA SER A 298 -0.10 -18.56 6.90
C SER A 298 -1.61 -18.40 6.66
N PHE A 299 -1.98 -17.59 5.67
CA PHE A 299 -3.37 -17.41 5.24
C PHE A 299 -3.70 -18.29 4.03
N ALA A 300 -3.10 -18.00 2.87
CA ALA A 300 -3.46 -18.64 1.61
C ALA A 300 -2.82 -20.02 1.42
N GLY A 301 -1.62 -20.23 1.96
CA GLY A 301 -0.93 -21.54 1.90
C GLY A 301 -1.61 -22.59 2.77
N VAL A 302 -2.02 -22.18 3.98
CA VAL A 302 -2.84 -22.99 4.88
C VAL A 302 -4.19 -23.31 4.21
N GLY A 303 -4.86 -22.30 3.65
CA GLY A 303 -6.11 -22.48 2.90
C GLY A 303 -5.97 -23.42 1.70
N LEU A 304 -4.86 -23.33 0.95
CA LEU A 304 -4.59 -24.23 -0.18
C LEU A 304 -4.45 -25.68 0.27
N LEU A 305 -3.66 -25.94 1.31
CA LEU A 305 -3.48 -27.29 1.84
C LEU A 305 -4.80 -27.85 2.40
N ALA A 306 -5.59 -27.03 3.08
CA ALA A 306 -6.89 -27.42 3.59
C ALA A 306 -7.83 -27.79 2.42
N GLY A 307 -7.95 -26.92 1.41
CA GLY A 307 -8.83 -27.14 0.27
C GLY A 307 -8.44 -28.36 -0.59
N VAL A 308 -7.15 -28.63 -0.75
CA VAL A 308 -6.68 -29.78 -1.55
C VAL A 308 -6.79 -31.11 -0.78
N ALA A 309 -6.57 -31.09 0.54
CA ALA A 309 -6.52 -32.32 1.34
C ALA A 309 -7.85 -32.70 2.01
N THR A 310 -8.85 -31.81 2.06
CA THR A 310 -10.16 -32.12 2.67
C THR A 310 -10.91 -33.22 1.91
N GLY A 311 -10.90 -33.19 0.56
CA GLY A 311 -11.49 -34.22 -0.31
C GLY A 311 -13.02 -34.40 -0.22
N ALA A 312 -13.71 -33.60 0.61
CA ALA A 312 -15.10 -33.81 0.98
C ALA A 312 -16.04 -32.77 0.37
N ARG A 313 -16.02 -32.64 -0.98
CA ARG A 313 -16.76 -31.62 -1.74
C ARG A 313 -16.34 -30.17 -1.44
N ILE A 314 -15.19 -30.01 -0.79
CA ILE A 314 -14.52 -28.74 -0.57
C ILE A 314 -13.23 -28.78 -1.39
N GLU A 315 -13.03 -27.74 -2.18
CA GLU A 315 -11.86 -27.55 -3.04
C GLU A 315 -11.18 -26.22 -2.73
N ALA A 316 -9.90 -26.10 -3.10
CA ALA A 316 -9.21 -24.82 -3.02
C ALA A 316 -9.79 -23.81 -4.03
N GLY A 317 -10.12 -22.63 -3.52
CA GLY A 317 -10.55 -21.48 -4.32
C GLY A 317 -9.38 -20.76 -4.98
N LEU A 318 -9.69 -19.84 -5.91
CA LEU A 318 -8.67 -19.09 -6.65
C LEU A 318 -7.76 -18.26 -5.72
N GLY A 319 -8.32 -17.72 -4.63
CA GLY A 319 -7.57 -16.95 -3.64
C GLY A 319 -6.46 -17.76 -2.97
N ALA A 320 -6.71 -19.04 -2.67
CA ALA A 320 -5.72 -19.92 -2.07
C ALA A 320 -4.53 -20.16 -3.03
N TYR A 321 -4.78 -20.42 -4.31
CA TYR A 321 -3.72 -20.60 -5.31
C TYR A 321 -2.91 -19.33 -5.55
N LEU A 322 -3.58 -18.21 -5.86
CA LEU A 322 -2.92 -16.93 -6.14
C LEU A 322 -2.14 -16.42 -4.92
N GLY A 323 -2.74 -16.51 -3.74
CA GLY A 323 -2.12 -16.09 -2.50
C GLY A 323 -0.91 -16.95 -2.15
N THR A 324 -0.96 -18.27 -2.39
CA THR A 324 0.19 -19.14 -2.20
C THR A 324 1.34 -18.80 -3.15
N VAL A 325 1.04 -18.60 -4.44
CA VAL A 325 2.05 -18.18 -5.44
C VAL A 325 2.67 -16.83 -5.05
N ALA A 326 1.86 -15.88 -4.61
CA ALA A 326 2.34 -14.58 -4.14
C ALA A 326 3.20 -14.70 -2.88
N GLY A 327 2.77 -15.48 -1.90
CA GLY A 327 3.52 -15.75 -0.67
C GLY A 327 4.87 -16.37 -0.95
N LEU A 328 4.91 -17.43 -1.77
CA LEU A 328 6.17 -18.04 -2.23
C LEU A 328 7.05 -17.06 -3.00
N GLY A 329 6.45 -16.27 -3.90
CA GLY A 329 7.15 -15.25 -4.69
C GLY A 329 7.80 -14.16 -3.83
N LEU A 330 7.09 -13.66 -2.81
CA LEU A 330 7.61 -12.71 -1.83
C LEU A 330 8.71 -13.32 -0.96
N THR A 331 8.53 -14.57 -0.49
CA THR A 331 9.55 -15.27 0.31
C THR A 331 10.82 -15.52 -0.49
N VAL A 332 10.72 -16.09 -1.69
CA VAL A 332 11.88 -16.39 -2.54
C VAL A 332 12.52 -15.10 -3.06
N GLY A 333 11.73 -14.18 -3.59
CA GLY A 333 12.18 -12.88 -4.09
C GLY A 333 12.83 -12.03 -3.00
N GLY A 334 12.25 -12.03 -1.79
CA GLY A 334 12.80 -11.39 -0.60
C GLY A 334 14.12 -12.01 -0.17
N ALA A 335 14.24 -13.34 -0.14
CA ALA A 335 15.46 -14.04 0.27
C ALA A 335 16.65 -13.74 -0.68
N VAL A 336 16.39 -13.56 -1.98
CA VAL A 336 17.43 -13.23 -2.96
C VAL A 336 17.70 -11.72 -3.08
N LEU A 337 16.88 -10.86 -2.47
CA LEU A 337 16.96 -9.40 -2.60
C LEU A 337 18.32 -8.86 -2.14
N ALA A 338 18.71 -9.12 -0.89
CA ALA A 338 19.98 -8.68 -0.33
C ALA A 338 21.22 -9.20 -1.10
N PRO A 339 21.33 -10.51 -1.43
CA PRO A 339 22.48 -11.00 -2.19
C PRO A 339 22.52 -10.42 -3.62
N VAL A 340 21.37 -10.26 -4.30
CA VAL A 340 21.30 -9.64 -5.63
C VAL A 340 21.76 -8.19 -5.59
N ALA A 341 21.30 -7.39 -4.62
CA ALA A 341 21.76 -6.01 -4.44
C ALA A 341 23.28 -5.96 -4.23
N SER A 342 23.82 -6.80 -3.33
CA SER A 342 25.26 -6.85 -3.06
C SER A 342 26.09 -7.25 -4.29
N GLY A 343 25.57 -8.18 -5.11
CA GLY A 343 26.21 -8.60 -6.35
C GLY A 343 26.21 -7.50 -7.40
N ARG A 344 25.11 -6.74 -7.51
CA ARG A 344 25.01 -5.58 -8.40
C ARG A 344 25.94 -4.45 -7.98
N ASP A 345 26.02 -4.14 -6.69
CA ASP A 345 26.94 -3.14 -6.15
C ASP A 345 28.40 -3.47 -6.48
N ARG A 346 28.81 -4.73 -6.30
CA ARG A 346 30.17 -5.20 -6.65
C ARG A 346 30.45 -5.12 -8.15
N ARG A 347 29.48 -5.47 -8.99
CA ARG A 347 29.62 -5.37 -10.46
C ARG A 347 29.71 -3.92 -10.93
N ALA A 348 28.90 -3.03 -10.36
CA ALA A 348 28.93 -1.60 -10.67
C ALA A 348 30.29 -0.99 -10.28
N LEU A 349 30.80 -1.32 -9.10
CA LEU A 349 32.14 -0.90 -8.67
C LEU A 349 33.24 -1.41 -9.62
N ALA A 350 33.19 -2.67 -10.02
CA ALA A 350 34.16 -3.25 -10.95
C ALA A 350 34.11 -2.55 -12.33
N ALA A 351 32.91 -2.28 -12.83
CA ALA A 351 32.73 -1.54 -14.08
C ALA A 351 33.26 -0.11 -13.98
N ALA A 352 32.95 0.62 -12.90
CA ALA A 352 33.44 1.98 -12.68
C ALA A 352 34.98 2.03 -12.62
N ARG A 353 35.62 1.07 -11.95
CA ARG A 353 37.09 0.93 -11.94
C ARG A 353 37.67 0.71 -13.34
N SER A 354 37.06 -0.19 -14.13
CA SER A 354 37.50 -0.44 -15.51
C SER A 354 37.38 0.77 -16.44
N VAL A 355 36.36 1.61 -16.23
CA VAL A 355 36.15 2.85 -16.99
C VAL A 355 37.14 3.93 -16.58
N ALA A 356 37.43 4.06 -15.29
CA ALA A 356 38.45 4.98 -14.77
C ALA A 356 39.85 4.63 -15.32
N GLU A 357 40.18 3.34 -15.42
CA GLU A 357 41.42 2.86 -16.05
C GLU A 357 41.43 3.05 -17.58
N GLY A 358 40.25 3.06 -18.22
CA GLY A 358 40.06 3.23 -19.67
C GLY A 358 39.95 4.69 -20.17
N GLY A 359 40.10 5.69 -19.31
CA GLY A 359 40.23 7.12 -19.70
C GLY A 359 38.99 7.78 -20.32
N ARG A 360 37.82 7.13 -20.33
CA ARG A 360 36.57 7.76 -20.80
C ARG A 360 35.76 8.24 -19.60
N GLY A 361 35.75 9.56 -19.40
CA GLY A 361 34.99 10.21 -18.33
C GLY A 361 33.49 9.87 -18.37
N PRO A 362 32.81 9.88 -17.21
CA PRO A 362 31.40 9.54 -17.12
C PRO A 362 30.56 10.59 -17.86
N ARG A 363 29.84 10.16 -18.90
CA ARG A 363 28.76 10.97 -19.48
C ARG A 363 27.59 10.92 -18.51
N GLY A 364 27.44 11.98 -17.71
CA GLY A 364 26.21 12.27 -16.98
C GLY A 364 25.10 12.54 -17.98
N VAL A 365 24.36 11.50 -18.34
CA VAL A 365 23.11 11.62 -19.08
C VAL A 365 22.01 11.33 -18.06
N SER A 366 21.34 12.38 -17.59
CA SER A 366 20.05 12.25 -16.91
C SER A 366 19.14 11.39 -17.78
N GLY A 367 18.69 10.26 -17.23
CA GLY A 367 18.20 9.14 -18.03
C GLY A 367 16.88 9.44 -18.76
N PRO A 368 16.66 8.89 -19.98
CA PRO A 368 15.37 8.89 -20.70
C PRO A 368 14.19 8.16 -19.98
N GLY A 369 14.33 7.82 -18.69
CA GLY A 369 13.45 6.92 -17.96
C GLY A 369 12.20 7.59 -17.39
N THR A 370 12.32 8.81 -16.86
CA THR A 370 11.21 9.52 -16.18
C THR A 370 10.07 9.86 -17.14
N THR A 371 10.41 10.39 -18.34
CA THR A 371 9.43 10.71 -19.39
C THR A 371 8.65 9.48 -19.86
N ARG A 372 9.29 8.29 -19.87
CA ARG A 372 8.63 7.03 -20.27
C ARG A 372 7.60 6.58 -19.23
N TRP A 373 7.87 6.75 -17.94
CA TRP A 373 6.93 6.41 -16.88
C TRP A 373 5.71 7.34 -16.88
N HIS A 374 5.91 8.64 -17.12
CA HIS A 374 4.81 9.57 -17.30
C HIS A 374 3.94 9.20 -18.51
N ALA A 375 4.55 8.97 -19.67
CA ALA A 375 3.82 8.58 -20.88
C ALA A 375 3.08 7.25 -20.70
N ALA A 376 3.67 6.27 -20.02
CA ALA A 376 3.02 4.99 -19.71
C ALA A 376 1.80 5.19 -18.78
N ALA A 377 1.95 5.99 -17.72
CA ALA A 377 0.84 6.32 -16.81
C ALA A 377 -0.28 7.07 -17.55
N GLY A 378 0.06 8.08 -18.36
CA GLY A 378 -0.91 8.81 -19.18
C GLY A 378 -1.62 7.91 -20.19
N SER A 379 -0.90 7.02 -20.87
CA SER A 379 -1.48 6.10 -21.86
C SER A 379 -2.43 5.12 -21.19
N ALA A 380 -2.03 4.50 -20.09
CA ALA A 380 -2.88 3.61 -19.31
C ALA A 380 -4.13 4.34 -18.80
N GLY A 381 -4.00 5.59 -18.35
CA GLY A 381 -5.10 6.38 -17.82
C GLY A 381 -6.12 6.82 -18.88
N VAL A 382 -5.65 7.14 -20.09
CA VAL A 382 -6.52 7.39 -21.25
C VAL A 382 -7.27 6.10 -21.62
N VAL A 383 -6.58 4.96 -21.71
CA VAL A 383 -7.23 3.67 -22.00
C VAL A 383 -8.27 3.32 -20.92
N ALA A 384 -7.93 3.48 -19.64
CA ALA A 384 -8.86 3.29 -18.52
C ALA A 384 -10.11 4.16 -18.69
N GLY A 385 -9.92 5.46 -18.90
CA GLY A 385 -11.03 6.40 -19.04
C GLY A 385 -11.90 6.11 -20.26
N VAL A 386 -11.31 5.76 -21.41
CA VAL A 386 -12.07 5.37 -22.62
C VAL A 386 -12.89 4.11 -22.37
N LEU A 387 -12.30 3.08 -21.75
CA LEU A 387 -13.01 1.84 -21.43
C LEU A 387 -14.19 2.09 -20.47
N LEU A 388 -14.01 2.93 -19.45
CA LEU A 388 -15.07 3.30 -18.52
C LEU A 388 -16.18 4.12 -19.21
N VAL A 389 -15.82 5.08 -20.06
CA VAL A 389 -16.78 5.88 -20.84
C VAL A 389 -17.57 4.99 -21.78
N VAL A 390 -16.90 4.19 -22.63
CA VAL A 390 -17.57 3.31 -23.60
C VAL A 390 -18.38 2.24 -22.87
N GLY A 391 -17.83 1.62 -21.83
CA GLY A 391 -18.52 0.62 -21.02
C GLY A 391 -19.79 1.15 -20.36
N SER A 392 -19.78 2.41 -19.90
CA SER A 392 -20.97 3.05 -19.31
C SER A 392 -22.10 3.35 -20.30
N LEU A 393 -21.79 3.37 -21.61
CA LEU A 393 -22.75 3.64 -22.69
C LEU A 393 -23.28 2.35 -23.34
N LEU A 394 -22.69 1.20 -23.02
CA LEU A 394 -23.10 -0.11 -23.52
C LEU A 394 -23.98 -0.86 -22.50
N PRO A 395 -24.72 -1.89 -22.93
CA PRO A 395 -25.50 -2.73 -22.01
C PRO A 395 -24.62 -3.36 -20.92
N ILE A 396 -25.02 -3.17 -19.66
CA ILE A 396 -24.34 -3.74 -18.50
C ILE A 396 -24.79 -5.17 -18.22
N LEU A 397 -26.06 -5.47 -18.48
CA LEU A 397 -26.67 -6.79 -18.35
C LEU A 397 -27.27 -7.20 -19.70
N GLU A 398 -27.09 -8.46 -20.06
CA GLU A 398 -27.75 -9.11 -21.19
C GLU A 398 -28.84 -10.02 -20.64
N THR A 399 -30.03 -10.01 -21.25
CA THR A 399 -31.19 -10.78 -20.75
C THR A 399 -31.89 -11.49 -21.89
N ASP A 400 -32.24 -12.76 -21.68
CA ASP A 400 -32.96 -13.58 -22.67
C ASP A 400 -34.45 -13.21 -22.81
N ALA A 401 -34.98 -12.45 -21.86
CA ALA A 401 -36.37 -12.03 -21.84
C ALA A 401 -36.64 -10.92 -22.87
N ALA A 402 -37.78 -10.97 -23.55
CA ALA A 402 -38.22 -10.01 -24.58
C ALA A 402 -38.55 -8.58 -24.06
N GLY A 403 -38.04 -8.20 -22.89
CA GLY A 403 -38.23 -6.90 -22.25
C GLY A 403 -36.99 -6.00 -22.32
N THR A 404 -37.15 -4.73 -21.96
CA THR A 404 -36.02 -3.80 -21.79
C THR A 404 -35.25 -4.15 -20.52
N ALA A 405 -33.95 -4.41 -20.63
CA ALA A 405 -33.08 -4.66 -19.47
C ALA A 405 -33.16 -3.53 -18.44
N PRO A 406 -33.06 -3.83 -17.13
CA PRO A 406 -33.14 -2.83 -16.08
C PRO A 406 -32.02 -1.80 -16.21
N THR A 407 -32.36 -0.51 -16.07
CA THR A 407 -31.39 0.58 -16.20
C THR A 407 -30.55 0.72 -14.93
N ILE A 408 -29.24 0.47 -15.02
CA ILE A 408 -28.31 0.66 -13.91
C ILE A 408 -27.84 2.13 -13.90
N LEU A 409 -28.41 2.95 -13.02
CA LEU A 409 -28.11 4.40 -12.97
C LEU A 409 -26.66 4.71 -12.56
N ALA A 410 -25.97 3.79 -11.87
CA ALA A 410 -24.60 3.96 -11.42
C ALA A 410 -23.60 4.18 -12.57
N THR A 411 -23.92 3.75 -13.80
CA THR A 411 -23.11 3.99 -15.00
C THR A 411 -22.86 5.48 -15.27
N ARG A 412 -23.79 6.35 -14.87
CA ARG A 412 -23.64 7.82 -15.01
C ARG A 412 -22.44 8.36 -14.22
N VAL A 413 -22.18 7.80 -13.04
CA VAL A 413 -21.04 8.19 -12.20
C VAL A 413 -19.73 7.67 -12.80
N VAL A 414 -19.74 6.43 -13.33
CA VAL A 414 -18.61 5.84 -14.05
C VAL A 414 -18.25 6.65 -15.30
N LEU A 415 -19.25 7.12 -16.05
CA LEU A 415 -19.06 7.98 -17.22
C LEU A 415 -18.29 9.26 -16.85
N ILE A 416 -18.70 9.94 -15.78
CA ILE A 416 -18.02 11.15 -15.29
C ILE A 416 -16.60 10.83 -14.84
N ALA A 417 -16.42 9.76 -14.06
CA ALA A 417 -15.09 9.35 -13.58
C ALA A 417 -14.15 9.02 -14.75
N GLY A 418 -14.64 8.29 -15.75
CA GLY A 418 -13.90 7.95 -16.97
C GLY A 418 -13.50 9.19 -17.76
N PHE A 419 -14.42 10.15 -17.94
CA PHE A 419 -14.12 11.40 -18.62
C PHE A 419 -13.06 12.23 -17.90
N VAL A 420 -13.15 12.35 -16.57
CA VAL A 420 -12.13 13.05 -15.77
C VAL A 420 -10.78 12.33 -15.84
N SER A 421 -10.77 10.99 -15.84
CA SER A 421 -9.53 10.21 -16.03
C SER A 421 -8.87 10.50 -17.38
N ILE A 422 -9.63 10.63 -18.48
CA ILE A 422 -9.09 11.02 -19.79
C ILE A 422 -8.44 12.39 -19.70
N LEU A 423 -9.17 13.40 -19.20
CA LEU A 423 -8.68 14.77 -19.11
C LEU A 423 -7.42 14.89 -18.24
N ALA A 424 -7.37 14.16 -17.12
CA ALA A 424 -6.22 14.16 -16.22
C ALA A 424 -5.00 13.41 -16.78
N SER A 425 -5.21 12.48 -17.72
CA SER A 425 -4.15 11.65 -18.30
C SER A 425 -3.46 12.25 -19.51
N VAL A 426 -4.17 13.05 -20.29
CA VAL A 426 -3.62 13.72 -21.48
C VAL A 426 -2.37 14.56 -21.17
N PRO A 427 -2.31 15.39 -20.09
CA PRO A 427 -1.12 16.16 -19.77
C PRO A 427 0.15 15.33 -19.51
N LEU A 428 0.02 14.07 -19.06
CA LEU A 428 1.18 13.19 -18.81
C LEU A 428 1.86 12.71 -20.10
N LEU A 429 1.21 12.88 -21.25
CA LEU A 429 1.80 12.59 -22.57
C LEU A 429 2.73 13.71 -23.04
N PHE A 430 2.73 14.86 -22.36
CA PHE A 430 3.56 16.01 -22.68
C PHE A 430 4.60 16.25 -21.56
N SER A 431 5.89 16.23 -21.91
CA SER A 431 7.00 16.34 -20.95
C SER A 431 6.93 17.56 -20.04
N GLU A 432 6.45 18.69 -20.57
CA GLU A 432 6.36 19.96 -19.84
C GLU A 432 5.33 19.95 -18.70
N PHE A 433 4.25 19.17 -18.85
CA PHE A 433 3.12 19.15 -17.93
C PHE A 433 3.07 17.91 -17.04
N ALA A 434 3.78 16.85 -17.44
CA ALA A 434 3.68 15.54 -16.83
C ALA A 434 3.98 15.54 -15.32
N ALA A 435 5.10 16.14 -14.91
CA ALA A 435 5.48 16.21 -13.50
C ALA A 435 4.50 17.05 -12.65
N ALA A 436 3.80 18.01 -13.27
CA ALA A 436 2.81 18.86 -12.60
C ALA A 436 1.46 18.16 -12.47
N ALA A 437 1.01 17.42 -13.49
CA ALA A 437 -0.29 16.76 -13.52
C ALA A 437 -0.33 15.40 -12.82
N ARG A 438 0.79 14.66 -12.83
CA ARG A 438 0.90 13.30 -12.26
C ARG A 438 0.39 13.13 -10.82
N PRO A 439 0.59 14.08 -9.87
CA PRO A 439 0.03 13.96 -8.52
C PRO A 439 -1.50 13.81 -8.50
N PHE A 440 -2.22 14.40 -9.45
CA PHE A 440 -3.68 14.28 -9.56
C PHE A 440 -4.08 12.81 -9.79
N LEU A 441 -3.47 12.18 -10.79
CA LEU A 441 -3.75 10.78 -11.14
C LEU A 441 -3.31 9.81 -10.06
N SER A 442 -2.33 10.16 -9.22
CA SER A 442 -1.88 9.28 -8.13
C SER A 442 -2.94 9.02 -7.06
N VAL A 443 -3.98 9.87 -6.98
CA VAL A 443 -5.15 9.67 -6.11
C VAL A 443 -6.44 9.45 -6.89
N PHE A 444 -6.65 10.15 -8.01
CA PHE A 444 -7.95 10.17 -8.70
C PHE A 444 -8.37 8.82 -9.28
N TRP A 445 -7.43 7.93 -9.62
CA TRP A 445 -7.74 6.58 -10.08
C TRP A 445 -8.66 5.80 -9.12
N LEU A 446 -8.58 6.08 -7.81
CA LEU A 446 -9.43 5.50 -6.78
C LEU A 446 -10.90 5.90 -6.93
N ALA A 447 -11.17 7.10 -7.45
CA ALA A 447 -12.54 7.55 -7.72
C ALA A 447 -13.18 6.73 -8.85
N ALA A 448 -12.40 6.40 -9.88
CA ALA A 448 -12.85 5.56 -10.98
C ALA A 448 -13.15 4.13 -10.50
N VAL A 449 -12.30 3.56 -9.64
CA VAL A 449 -12.54 2.24 -9.03
C VAL A 449 -13.78 2.26 -8.14
N SER A 450 -13.91 3.28 -7.28
CA SER A 450 -15.07 3.47 -6.39
C SER A 450 -16.38 3.58 -7.17
N ALA A 451 -16.41 4.38 -8.24
CA ALA A 451 -17.59 4.53 -9.10
C ALA A 451 -17.95 3.22 -9.82
N ALA A 452 -16.96 2.50 -10.35
CA ALA A 452 -17.17 1.23 -11.03
C ALA A 452 -17.71 0.15 -10.08
N ALA A 453 -17.30 0.15 -8.82
CA ALA A 453 -17.72 -0.84 -7.84
C ALA A 453 -19.24 -0.86 -7.64
N ALA A 454 -19.94 0.28 -7.75
CA ALA A 454 -21.40 0.33 -7.70
C ALA A 454 -22.09 -0.30 -8.92
N VAL A 455 -21.46 -0.22 -10.09
CA VAL A 455 -21.95 -0.92 -11.28
C VAL A 455 -21.71 -2.43 -11.13
N LEU A 456 -20.51 -2.83 -10.69
CA LEU A 456 -20.15 -4.23 -10.51
C LEU A 456 -20.98 -4.92 -9.42
N GLN A 457 -21.37 -4.21 -8.35
CA GLN A 457 -22.34 -4.72 -7.37
C GLN A 457 -23.64 -5.14 -8.04
N SER A 458 -24.13 -4.32 -9.00
CA SER A 458 -25.37 -4.62 -9.71
C SER A 458 -25.23 -5.84 -10.63
N VAL A 459 -24.04 -6.05 -11.19
CA VAL A 459 -23.73 -7.22 -12.04
C VAL A 459 -23.71 -8.50 -11.21
N VAL A 460 -22.95 -8.51 -10.11
CA VAL A 460 -22.84 -9.68 -9.21
C VAL A 460 -24.21 -10.11 -8.70
N LEU A 461 -25.03 -9.16 -8.23
CA LEU A 461 -26.38 -9.46 -7.76
C LEU A 461 -27.33 -9.95 -8.88
N ALA A 462 -27.07 -9.57 -10.13
CA ALA A 462 -27.93 -9.95 -11.25
C ALA A 462 -27.55 -11.31 -11.86
N GLU A 463 -26.28 -11.70 -11.83
CA GLU A 463 -25.81 -13.01 -12.32
C GLU A 463 -26.39 -14.19 -11.54
N ASP A 464 -26.85 -13.97 -10.31
CA ASP A 464 -27.58 -14.98 -9.52
C ASP A 464 -28.99 -15.29 -10.09
N LEU A 465 -29.49 -14.48 -11.02
CA LEU A 465 -30.79 -14.67 -11.67
C LEU A 465 -30.63 -15.46 -12.98
N ALA A 466 -31.36 -16.57 -13.10
CA ALA A 466 -31.34 -17.40 -14.31
C ALA A 466 -31.77 -16.61 -15.56
N GLY A 467 -30.96 -16.63 -16.62
CA GLY A 467 -31.23 -15.93 -17.89
C GLY A 467 -30.77 -14.47 -17.92
N VAL A 468 -29.91 -14.06 -16.97
CA VAL A 468 -29.24 -12.76 -16.95
C VAL A 468 -27.73 -12.99 -17.00
N ASP A 469 -27.09 -12.47 -18.05
CA ASP A 469 -25.65 -12.58 -18.29
C ASP A 469 -24.95 -11.21 -18.14
N THR A 470 -23.65 -11.25 -17.88
CA THR A 470 -22.80 -10.05 -17.89
C THR A 470 -22.71 -9.46 -19.29
N GLY A 471 -23.17 -8.22 -19.45
CA GLY A 471 -23.14 -7.52 -20.73
C GLY A 471 -21.77 -6.97 -21.10
N THR A 472 -21.59 -6.70 -22.40
CA THR A 472 -20.32 -6.15 -22.94
C THR A 472 -19.87 -4.86 -22.23
N GLY A 473 -20.80 -4.00 -21.81
CA GLY A 473 -20.48 -2.77 -21.07
C GLY A 473 -19.83 -3.03 -19.71
N ALA A 474 -20.30 -4.05 -18.99
CA ALA A 474 -19.70 -4.48 -17.73
C ALA A 474 -18.27 -5.00 -17.93
N LEU A 475 -18.04 -5.82 -18.96
CA LEU A 475 -16.69 -6.32 -19.30
C LEU A 475 -15.70 -5.17 -19.59
N LEU A 476 -16.13 -4.13 -20.30
CA LEU A 476 -15.31 -2.94 -20.54
C LEU A 476 -15.04 -2.17 -19.25
N ILE A 477 -16.02 -2.05 -18.35
CA ILE A 477 -15.81 -1.42 -17.03
C ILE A 477 -14.80 -2.21 -16.21
N ILE A 478 -14.89 -3.55 -16.18
CA ILE A 478 -13.90 -4.42 -15.51
C ILE A 478 -12.50 -4.16 -16.07
N ALA A 479 -12.34 -4.16 -17.39
CA ALA A 479 -11.06 -3.84 -18.02
C ALA A 479 -10.59 -2.41 -17.67
N GLY A 480 -11.50 -1.44 -17.66
CA GLY A 480 -11.23 -0.05 -17.29
C GLY A 480 -10.73 0.10 -15.85
N VAL A 481 -11.30 -0.65 -14.90
CA VAL A 481 -10.84 -0.71 -13.50
C VAL A 481 -9.41 -1.24 -13.41
N VAL A 482 -9.07 -2.29 -14.16
CA VAL A 482 -7.71 -2.84 -14.22
C VAL A 482 -6.73 -1.78 -14.76
N PHE A 483 -7.06 -1.12 -15.86
CA PHE A 483 -6.21 -0.05 -16.40
C PHE A 483 -6.12 1.17 -15.46
N ALA A 484 -7.18 1.51 -14.71
CA ALA A 484 -7.15 2.58 -13.71
C ALA A 484 -6.17 2.23 -12.57
N ALA A 485 -6.18 0.99 -12.08
CA ALA A 485 -5.23 0.52 -11.08
C ALA A 485 -3.77 0.56 -11.62
N VAL A 486 -3.56 0.10 -12.86
CA VAL A 486 -2.25 0.20 -13.55
C VAL A 486 -1.80 1.66 -13.67
N THR A 487 -2.73 2.58 -13.98
CA THR A 487 -2.46 4.02 -14.05
C THR A 487 -1.98 4.57 -12.72
N GLY A 488 -2.65 4.22 -11.62
CA GLY A 488 -2.23 4.59 -10.26
C GLY A 488 -0.82 4.07 -9.95
N LEU A 489 -0.54 2.81 -10.23
CA LEU A 489 0.78 2.19 -10.03
C LEU A 489 1.88 2.88 -10.85
N LEU A 490 1.64 3.12 -12.15
CA LEU A 490 2.59 3.80 -13.03
C LEU A 490 2.81 5.26 -12.60
N ALA A 491 1.77 5.95 -12.12
CA ALA A 491 1.91 7.29 -11.56
C ALA A 491 2.76 7.29 -10.28
N LEU A 492 2.64 6.26 -9.43
CA LEU A 492 3.50 6.09 -8.26
C LEU A 492 4.96 5.80 -8.66
N PHE A 493 5.20 4.92 -9.63
CA PHE A 493 6.55 4.66 -10.15
C PHE A 493 7.18 5.87 -10.83
N ALA A 494 6.39 6.66 -11.55
CA ALA A 494 6.86 7.93 -12.09
C ALA A 494 7.26 8.88 -10.95
N GLY A 495 6.46 8.93 -9.87
CA GLY A 495 6.78 9.70 -8.67
C GLY A 495 8.03 9.22 -7.92
N SER A 496 8.31 7.91 -7.89
CA SER A 496 9.56 7.38 -7.32
C SER A 496 10.76 7.70 -8.21
N ALA A 497 10.62 7.57 -9.53
CA ALA A 497 11.67 7.93 -10.47
C ALA A 497 12.01 9.44 -10.40
N GLU A 498 11.01 10.31 -10.20
CA GLU A 498 11.20 11.74 -9.95
C GLU A 498 12.03 12.04 -8.68
N ARG A 499 12.12 11.10 -7.72
CA ARG A 499 12.89 11.28 -6.47
C ARG A 499 14.34 10.85 -6.63
N ASP A 500 14.62 9.86 -7.46
CA ASP A 500 15.98 9.34 -7.68
C ASP A 500 16.91 10.38 -8.34
N ASP A 501 16.34 11.36 -9.04
CA ASP A 501 17.06 12.45 -9.72
C ASP A 501 17.27 13.71 -8.83
N VAL A 502 16.78 13.71 -7.59
CA VAL A 502 16.79 14.87 -6.69
C VAL A 502 17.69 14.59 -5.50
N ASP A 503 18.51 15.55 -5.11
CA ASP A 503 19.26 15.48 -3.85
C ASP A 503 18.29 15.48 -2.65
N THR A 504 18.28 14.39 -1.90
CA THR A 504 17.45 14.20 -0.69
C THR A 504 18.25 14.39 0.60
N SER A 505 19.41 15.04 0.54
CA SER A 505 20.25 15.31 1.72
C SER A 505 19.56 16.17 2.79
N GLU A 506 18.54 16.93 2.42
CA GLU A 506 17.67 17.66 3.35
C GLU A 506 16.29 17.00 3.47
N ASP A 507 15.89 16.68 4.70
CA ASP A 507 14.55 16.17 4.99
C ASP A 507 13.49 17.26 4.72
N ALA A 508 12.51 16.95 3.88
CA ALA A 508 11.41 17.86 3.60
C ALA A 508 10.59 18.11 4.88
N ALA A 509 10.74 19.31 5.45
CA ALA A 509 10.00 19.71 6.65
C ALA A 509 8.49 19.63 6.41
N THR A 510 7.79 19.00 7.37
CA THR A 510 6.33 18.87 7.35
C THR A 510 5.68 20.22 7.60
N TYR A 511 4.81 20.66 6.68
CA TYR A 511 4.11 21.93 6.84
C TYR A 511 2.77 21.72 7.55
N PHE A 512 2.79 21.88 8.88
CA PHE A 512 1.65 21.64 9.77
C PHE A 512 0.33 22.33 9.36
N PRO A 513 0.32 23.58 8.83
CA PRO A 513 -0.94 24.20 8.41
C PRO A 513 -1.62 23.46 7.25
N VAL A 514 -0.86 22.98 6.27
CA VAL A 514 -1.41 22.12 5.19
C VAL A 514 -1.81 20.78 5.76
N LEU A 515 -0.99 20.17 6.63
CA LEU A 515 -1.33 18.88 7.26
C LEU A 515 -2.66 18.94 8.01
N GLY A 516 -2.83 19.91 8.91
CA GLY A 516 -4.03 20.06 9.72
C GLY A 516 -5.27 20.32 8.85
N THR A 517 -5.18 21.26 7.90
CA THR A 517 -6.30 21.59 7.02
C THR A 517 -6.65 20.41 6.11
N ALA A 518 -5.66 19.77 5.49
CA ALA A 518 -5.87 18.63 4.60
C ALA A 518 -6.44 17.42 5.36
N LEU A 519 -5.98 17.14 6.58
CA LEU A 519 -6.51 16.05 7.39
C LEU A 519 -7.95 16.31 7.82
N VAL A 520 -8.31 17.53 8.23
CA VAL A 520 -9.70 17.87 8.55
C VAL A 520 -10.58 17.67 7.31
N GLY A 521 -10.16 18.15 6.14
CA GLY A 521 -10.91 17.97 4.89
C GLY A 521 -11.03 16.50 4.49
N ALA A 522 -9.96 15.72 4.61
CA ALA A 522 -9.94 14.30 4.30
C ALA A 522 -10.82 13.48 5.25
N LEU A 523 -10.80 13.77 6.56
CA LEU A 523 -11.64 13.09 7.55
C LEU A 523 -13.12 13.41 7.34
N LEU A 524 -13.46 14.67 7.05
CA LEU A 524 -14.83 15.06 6.70
C LEU A 524 -15.31 14.33 5.44
N LEU A 525 -14.49 14.27 4.39
CA LEU A 525 -14.84 13.54 3.18
C LEU A 525 -14.94 12.02 3.43
N ALA A 526 -14.07 11.45 4.27
CA ALA A 526 -14.15 10.04 4.67
C ALA A 526 -15.44 9.74 5.45
N VAL A 527 -15.87 10.63 6.35
CA VAL A 527 -17.17 10.53 7.02
C VAL A 527 -18.31 10.62 6.01
N GLY A 528 -18.21 11.51 5.02
CA GLY A 528 -19.19 11.61 3.94
C GLY A 528 -19.28 10.36 3.05
N LEU A 529 -18.14 9.72 2.77
CA LEU A 529 -18.05 8.43 2.05
C LEU A 529 -18.57 7.25 2.87
N ALA A 530 -18.52 7.33 4.20
CA ALA A 530 -19.00 6.27 5.08
C ALA A 530 -20.53 6.31 5.28
N LEU A 531 -21.13 7.48 5.17
CA LEU A 531 -22.56 7.73 5.39
C LEU A 531 -23.33 7.71 4.07
N PRO A 532 -24.62 7.33 4.07
CA PRO A 532 -25.40 7.28 2.84
C PRO A 532 -25.62 8.69 2.30
N LEU A 533 -25.41 8.86 0.99
CA LEU A 533 -25.70 10.11 0.28
C LEU A 533 -27.21 10.34 0.11
N TYR A 534 -28.00 9.28 0.02
CA TYR A 534 -29.47 9.31 -0.06
C TYR A 534 -30.12 8.22 0.77
N ARG A 535 -31.37 8.45 1.14
CA ARG A 535 -32.31 7.45 1.63
C ARG A 535 -33.65 7.62 0.94
N GLY A 536 -34.28 6.52 0.58
CA GLY A 536 -35.70 6.47 0.22
C GLY A 536 -36.44 5.52 1.16
N SER A 537 -37.73 5.33 0.91
CA SER A 537 -38.58 4.44 1.71
C SER A 537 -38.27 2.95 1.50
N ASP A 538 -37.68 2.60 0.35
CA ASP A 538 -37.39 1.24 -0.10
C ASP A 538 -35.89 0.93 -0.18
N LEU A 539 -35.03 1.96 -0.18
CA LEU A 539 -33.61 1.79 -0.45
C LEU A 539 -32.74 2.89 0.19
N THR A 540 -31.59 2.48 0.74
CA THR A 540 -30.53 3.38 1.21
C THR A 540 -29.33 3.35 0.24
N ALA A 541 -28.63 4.47 0.10
CA ALA A 541 -27.32 4.48 -0.57
C ALA A 541 -26.30 3.64 0.21
N ALA A 542 -25.24 3.18 -0.46
CA ALA A 542 -24.15 2.45 0.20
C ALA A 542 -23.64 3.18 1.44
N THR A 543 -23.45 2.41 2.52
CA THR A 543 -22.99 2.92 3.81
C THR A 543 -22.30 1.82 4.61
N ILE A 544 -21.37 2.21 5.47
CA ILE A 544 -20.68 1.28 6.36
C ILE A 544 -21.57 0.75 7.50
N THR A 545 -22.72 1.38 7.74
CA THR A 545 -23.60 1.03 8.87
C THR A 545 -24.51 -0.17 8.59
N GLU A 546 -24.65 -0.58 7.33
CA GLU A 546 -25.48 -1.71 6.90
C GLU A 546 -24.54 -2.84 6.45
N PHE A 547 -24.50 -3.92 7.22
CA PHE A 547 -23.61 -5.06 6.99
C PHE A 547 -24.42 -6.31 6.57
N PRO A 548 -23.96 -7.15 5.63
CA PRO A 548 -22.67 -7.15 4.91
C PRO A 548 -22.51 -6.02 3.88
N TRP A 549 -21.25 -5.64 3.63
CA TRP A 549 -20.91 -4.55 2.72
C TRP A 549 -20.87 -5.03 1.27
N GLY A 550 -21.53 -4.29 0.37
CA GLY A 550 -21.38 -4.47 -1.06
C GLY A 550 -20.04 -3.94 -1.59
N TRP A 551 -19.74 -4.26 -2.85
CA TRP A 551 -18.58 -3.77 -3.59
C TRP A 551 -18.54 -2.23 -3.63
N ASP A 552 -19.69 -1.55 -3.68
CA ASP A 552 -19.81 -0.10 -3.59
C ASP A 552 -19.26 0.48 -2.28
N THR A 553 -19.64 -0.09 -1.13
CA THR A 553 -19.12 0.33 0.19
C THR A 553 -17.61 0.09 0.27
N TRP A 554 -17.10 -1.03 -0.23
CA TRP A 554 -15.65 -1.29 -0.30
C TRP A 554 -14.92 -0.28 -1.21
N GLY A 555 -15.50 0.05 -2.36
CA GLY A 555 -14.99 1.07 -3.27
C GLY A 555 -14.94 2.45 -2.61
N GLN A 556 -15.94 2.81 -1.81
CA GLN A 556 -15.98 4.06 -1.05
C GLN A 556 -14.93 4.09 0.07
N LEU A 557 -14.75 3.00 0.81
CA LEU A 557 -13.71 2.86 1.83
C LEU A 557 -12.31 2.98 1.24
N LEU A 558 -12.07 2.33 0.10
CA LEU A 558 -10.80 2.43 -0.63
C LEU A 558 -10.49 3.88 -1.02
N LEU A 559 -11.49 4.61 -1.53
CA LEU A 559 -11.36 6.03 -1.84
C LEU A 559 -11.08 6.88 -0.58
N ALA A 560 -11.80 6.62 0.52
CA ALA A 560 -11.62 7.34 1.78
C ALA A 560 -10.18 7.21 2.30
N VAL A 561 -9.62 6.00 2.29
CA VAL A 561 -8.22 5.75 2.66
C VAL A 561 -7.28 6.52 1.73
N GLY A 562 -7.52 6.50 0.42
CA GLY A 562 -6.74 7.25 -0.56
C GLY A 562 -6.68 8.75 -0.31
N VAL A 563 -7.82 9.36 0.02
CA VAL A 563 -7.92 10.79 0.34
C VAL A 563 -7.13 11.12 1.62
N VAL A 564 -7.20 10.28 2.66
CA VAL A 564 -6.43 10.47 3.89
C VAL A 564 -4.92 10.35 3.62
N VAL A 565 -4.50 9.35 2.85
CA VAL A 565 -3.09 9.20 2.43
C VAL A 565 -2.63 10.40 1.61
N ALA A 566 -3.46 10.88 0.68
CA ALA A 566 -3.16 12.07 -0.11
C ALA A 566 -2.94 13.32 0.77
N ALA A 567 -3.77 13.51 1.81
CA ALA A 567 -3.62 14.59 2.77
C ALA A 567 -2.29 14.52 3.55
N LEU A 568 -1.92 13.32 4.01
CA LEU A 568 -0.65 13.09 4.71
C LEU A 568 0.56 13.35 3.80
N VAL A 569 0.50 12.88 2.54
CA VAL A 569 1.58 13.05 1.57
C VAL A 569 1.72 14.51 1.14
N ALA A 570 0.61 15.23 0.96
CA ALA A 570 0.61 16.62 0.52
C ALA A 570 1.40 17.56 1.46
N ALA A 571 1.37 17.29 2.77
CA ALA A 571 2.09 18.11 3.76
C ALA A 571 3.62 18.05 3.67
N ARG A 572 4.16 17.00 3.05
CA ARG A 572 5.59 16.79 2.80
C ARG A 572 5.97 16.96 1.33
N ALA A 573 4.99 17.13 0.46
CA ALA A 573 5.23 17.34 -0.96
C ALA A 573 5.66 18.79 -1.25
N ARG A 574 6.30 18.98 -2.41
CA ARG A 574 6.58 20.32 -2.96
C ARG A 574 5.25 21.09 -3.15
N PRO A 575 5.21 22.41 -2.92
CA PRO A 575 3.99 23.24 -2.95
C PRO A 575 3.02 22.93 -4.10
N ALA A 576 3.50 23.00 -5.35
CA ALA A 576 2.67 22.74 -6.53
C ALA A 576 2.17 21.29 -6.61
N ARG A 577 3.02 20.31 -6.27
CA ARG A 577 2.67 18.89 -6.32
C ARG A 577 1.68 18.50 -5.22
N GLY A 578 1.86 19.05 -4.02
CA GLY A 578 0.92 18.87 -2.90
C GLY A 578 -0.44 19.48 -3.20
N SER A 579 -0.47 20.67 -3.81
CA SER A 579 -1.71 21.31 -4.25
C SER A 579 -2.47 20.44 -5.26
N VAL A 580 -1.81 19.98 -6.33
CA VAL A 580 -2.44 19.15 -7.37
C VAL A 580 -2.94 17.81 -6.82
N LEU A 581 -2.22 17.20 -5.89
CA LEU A 581 -2.66 15.98 -5.19
C LEU A 581 -3.97 16.22 -4.41
N LEU A 582 -4.06 17.32 -3.66
CA LEU A 582 -5.25 17.68 -2.90
C LEU A 582 -6.44 18.05 -3.80
N VAL A 583 -6.18 18.70 -4.94
CA VAL A 583 -7.21 18.92 -5.98
C VAL A 583 -7.72 17.59 -6.51
N GLY A 584 -6.84 16.61 -6.77
CA GLY A 584 -7.26 15.26 -7.16
C GLY A 584 -8.19 14.61 -6.16
N ALA A 585 -7.88 14.72 -4.87
CA ALA A 585 -8.72 14.21 -3.78
C ALA A 585 -10.08 14.93 -3.69
N ALA A 586 -10.09 16.26 -3.84
CA ALA A 586 -11.32 17.04 -3.85
C ALA A 586 -12.22 16.70 -5.05
N VAL A 587 -11.64 16.57 -6.25
CA VAL A 587 -12.37 16.19 -7.48
C VAL A 587 -12.92 14.76 -7.36
N ALA A 588 -12.18 13.83 -6.75
CA ALA A 588 -12.70 12.50 -6.43
C ALA A 588 -13.94 12.57 -5.52
N GLY A 589 -13.93 13.44 -4.51
CA GLY A 589 -15.10 13.73 -3.67
C GLY A 589 -16.28 14.30 -4.45
N VAL A 590 -16.03 15.20 -5.41
CA VAL A 590 -17.08 15.76 -6.29
C VAL A 590 -17.72 14.67 -7.16
N VAL A 591 -16.92 13.76 -7.73
CA VAL A 591 -17.43 12.61 -8.50
C VAL A 591 -18.31 11.72 -7.62
N HIS A 592 -17.89 11.42 -6.39
CA HIS A 592 -18.72 10.69 -5.44
C HIS A 592 -20.02 11.43 -5.12
N LEU A 593 -19.95 12.73 -4.80
CA LEU A 593 -21.12 13.56 -4.48
C LEU A 593 -22.12 13.65 -5.65
N ALA A 594 -21.64 13.63 -6.89
CA ALA A 594 -22.49 13.58 -8.08
C ALA A 594 -23.38 12.31 -8.14
N SER A 595 -23.05 11.27 -7.37
CA SER A 595 -23.91 10.09 -7.24
C SER A 595 -25.28 10.43 -6.66
N TRP A 596 -25.41 11.42 -5.76
CA TRP A 596 -26.70 11.85 -5.21
C TRP A 596 -27.70 12.21 -6.32
N PRO A 597 -27.50 13.28 -7.12
CA PRO A 597 -28.48 13.66 -8.14
C PRO A 597 -28.57 12.68 -9.31
N LEU A 598 -27.51 11.89 -9.58
CA LEU A 598 -27.47 11.01 -10.76
C LEU A 598 -28.11 9.64 -10.53
N THR A 599 -28.18 9.19 -9.28
CA THR A 599 -28.63 7.84 -8.94
C THR A 599 -29.81 7.81 -7.96
N SER A 600 -30.17 8.91 -7.29
CA SER A 600 -31.26 8.94 -6.29
C SER A 600 -32.62 8.50 -6.82
N ALA A 601 -32.88 8.65 -8.12
CA ALA A 601 -34.11 8.19 -8.76
C ALA A 601 -34.35 6.68 -8.69
N ARG A 602 -33.36 5.89 -8.22
CA ARG A 602 -33.53 4.47 -7.93
C ARG A 602 -34.33 4.19 -6.64
N ALA A 603 -34.47 5.18 -5.76
CA ALA A 603 -35.18 5.06 -4.50
C ALA A 603 -36.52 5.81 -4.56
N ALA A 604 -37.54 5.26 -3.90
CA ALA A 604 -38.83 5.90 -3.74
C ALA A 604 -38.74 7.04 -2.71
N ASP A 605 -39.23 8.23 -3.09
CA ASP A 605 -39.20 9.46 -2.28
C ASP A 605 -37.79 9.79 -1.74
N PRO A 606 -36.80 10.01 -2.62
CA PRO A 606 -35.41 10.15 -2.20
C PRO A 606 -35.17 11.45 -1.43
N GLU A 607 -34.69 11.31 -0.20
CA GLU A 607 -34.27 12.41 0.68
C GLU A 607 -32.75 12.45 0.86
N MET A 608 -32.24 13.68 1.03
CA MET A 608 -30.81 13.91 1.22
C MET A 608 -30.29 13.14 2.43
N GLY A 609 -29.33 12.26 2.20
CA GLY A 609 -28.71 11.48 3.25
C GLY A 609 -27.68 12.28 4.06
N PRO A 610 -27.34 11.81 5.28
CA PRO A 610 -26.41 12.48 6.18
C PRO A 610 -24.97 12.58 5.63
N GLY A 611 -24.60 11.82 4.60
CA GLY A 611 -23.27 11.88 3.98
C GLY A 611 -23.02 13.12 3.12
N VAL A 612 -24.05 13.84 2.68
CA VAL A 612 -23.91 14.98 1.75
C VAL A 612 -23.16 16.15 2.38
N VAL A 613 -23.57 16.58 3.57
CA VAL A 613 -22.96 17.72 4.28
C VAL A 613 -21.46 17.50 4.58
N PRO A 614 -21.04 16.39 5.21
CA PRO A 614 -19.61 16.14 5.45
C PRO A 614 -18.80 15.98 4.14
N SER A 615 -19.38 15.39 3.08
CA SER A 615 -18.72 15.36 1.76
C SER A 615 -18.46 16.75 1.20
N VAL A 616 -19.47 17.63 1.20
CA VAL A 616 -19.34 19.02 0.71
C VAL A 616 -18.29 19.77 1.54
N ALA A 617 -18.37 19.69 2.88
CA ALA A 617 -17.41 20.34 3.76
C ALA A 617 -15.98 19.83 3.52
N GLY A 618 -15.81 18.50 3.39
CA GLY A 618 -14.52 17.89 3.11
C GLY A 618 -13.91 18.36 1.78
N ILE A 619 -14.70 18.39 0.71
CA ILE A 619 -14.28 18.88 -0.62
C ILE A 619 -13.81 20.34 -0.54
N VAL A 620 -14.58 21.21 0.12
CA VAL A 620 -14.24 22.64 0.28
C VAL A 620 -12.95 22.80 1.06
N VAL A 621 -12.80 22.11 2.20
CA VAL A 621 -11.61 22.19 3.05
C VAL A 621 -10.37 21.64 2.34
N LEU A 622 -10.49 20.57 1.54
CA LEU A 622 -9.40 20.08 0.68
C LEU A 622 -9.01 21.12 -0.39
N GLY A 623 -9.97 21.85 -0.96
CA GLY A 623 -9.69 22.98 -1.85
C GLY A 623 -8.92 24.11 -1.17
N VAL A 624 -9.28 24.44 0.08
CA VAL A 624 -8.53 25.40 0.90
C VAL A 624 -7.11 24.90 1.18
N ALA A 625 -6.96 23.62 1.55
CA ALA A 625 -5.65 23.01 1.78
C ALA A 625 -4.79 23.02 0.51
N ALA A 626 -5.38 22.79 -0.66
CA ALA A 626 -4.69 22.89 -1.95
C ALA A 626 -4.20 24.32 -2.23
N ALA A 627 -5.02 25.34 -1.93
CA ALA A 627 -4.63 26.74 -2.07
C ALA A 627 -3.52 27.15 -1.09
N LEU A 628 -3.58 26.66 0.16
CA LEU A 628 -2.50 26.83 1.15
C LEU A 628 -1.20 26.18 0.69
N SER A 629 -1.28 24.97 0.13
CA SER A 629 -0.13 24.25 -0.41
C SER A 629 0.51 25.02 -1.56
N ALA A 630 -0.28 25.58 -2.49
CA ALA A 630 0.24 26.37 -3.61
C ALA A 630 0.90 27.71 -3.18
N ARG A 631 0.44 28.31 -2.08
CA ARG A 631 0.98 29.59 -1.56
C ARG A 631 2.24 29.42 -0.71
N ARG A 632 2.65 28.19 -0.39
CA ARG A 632 3.89 27.91 0.33
C ARG A 632 5.07 28.32 -0.55
N THR A 633 5.77 29.38 -0.19
CA THR A 633 7.11 29.67 -0.73
C THR A 633 8.11 28.66 -0.15
N ASP A 634 8.86 28.00 -1.03
CA ASP A 634 10.05 27.23 -0.63
C ASP A 634 11.00 28.21 0.08
N ARG A 635 11.26 27.97 1.37
CA ARG A 635 12.22 28.72 2.18
C ARG A 635 13.48 27.91 2.33
#